data_AF-A0A6V7DTD7-F1
#
_entry.id   AF-A0A6V7DTD7-F1
#
_cell.length_a   1.000
_cell.length_b   1.000
_cell.length_c   1.000
_cell.angle_alpha   90.00
_cell.angle_beta   90.00
_cell.angle_gamma   90.00
#
_symmetry.space_group_name_H-M   'P 1'
#
loop_
_entity.id
_entity.type
_entity.pdbx_description
1 polymer ?
#
loop_
_entity_poly.entity_id
_entity_poly.type
_entity_poly.pdbx_seq_one_letter_code
_entity_poly.pdbx_strand_id
1 'polypeptide(L)'
;MAATAVVGAGGAMATPAASAAATVLPPPARPRLEALPSAAHVGSKLCNFRHLQQDWTVYEHLDNPQGQLTLWTDSGMLRLDKRTEPAYPAEGKPYFGMSLAEVAMAEADLLADRLLRDGDPDEAQVRDVAPPPASLLDPKDNGGRWPWTTFVGTRESLDTMPILPNGRSRTSRPEQAFAELGEEALIKRREEGMLGGWMPAVRKVMRREGEADAWYDVLVFADVRASDRFVVQTWHRTMHVRGGEIVGVHYTHSYPAFAPSRKPATAEQFYAALIDFAAYWQQALDGTVQAQLPDASWNDMAQFAFVRELVVRPGGDYPKYGAVERDYYGNEYDGFQDTFTSSFYANLEWGRFAQAAAVLDNYFDDFVQDDGLPNMRGPEVGQFGLTLSLLARYLRYTGDAARLRRLLPKIAATAQVLCDLHDQALALPRSAHGHGLLHGWNESDACLFPDPSLWWKPYYANSALTIRGWEDIAQVWSTLGGDAGLANQWQRRAKQLRTRLEASLRANVRRDVSPPYVGPLPGAKLTFRQSLLQEKPSEQQWPHRAYAELLQADVLPDALAHLVIDCLRGHGGTSIGVVANIAPPEPGSRDLLGFISYGYAQQLLRLDRIEEYLLFVYAHRYQVHTRGSWTAGEVSGITGGMPLFCIPAQMTIPLLLRWMLVSDDSAGEQLFLARALPRAWLGSGATVGITAAPTRWGKVTLTLRTDVDARRIDAQVQLPEQPPKRTWLTLRPPQGRRLERVLVDGKPARLQGPHADRVALFGSAVVVKVQAWYV
;
A
#
# COMPACT_ATOMS: atom_id res chain seq x y z
N MET A 1 -12.33 53.24 -4.27
CA MET A 1 -13.48 53.88 -4.93
C MET A 1 -14.50 52.80 -5.26
N ALA A 2 -15.75 53.03 -4.87
CA ALA A 2 -16.85 52.08 -4.99
C ALA A 2 -17.28 51.87 -6.45
N ALA A 3 -17.72 50.66 -6.77
CA ALA A 3 -18.66 50.40 -7.85
C ALA A 3 -19.54 49.22 -7.46
N THR A 4 -20.74 49.56 -7.01
CA THR A 4 -21.91 48.70 -6.86
C THR A 4 -22.43 48.30 -8.23
N ALA A 5 -22.78 47.02 -8.41
CA ALA A 5 -23.64 46.56 -9.49
C ALA A 5 -24.77 45.73 -8.87
N VAL A 6 -25.99 46.27 -8.98
CA VAL A 6 -27.27 45.65 -8.63
C VAL A 6 -27.68 44.76 -9.79
N VAL A 7 -28.04 43.49 -9.53
CA VAL A 7 -28.73 42.65 -10.51
C VAL A 7 -29.92 41.95 -9.86
N GLY A 8 -31.11 42.41 -10.27
CA GLY A 8 -32.31 41.64 -10.61
C GLY A 8 -32.74 40.45 -9.75
N ALA A 9 -33.77 40.67 -8.94
CA ALA A 9 -34.63 39.60 -8.43
C ALA A 9 -35.47 38.99 -9.58
N GLY A 10 -35.16 37.75 -9.95
CA GLY A 10 -36.00 36.89 -10.79
C GLY A 10 -36.37 35.64 -10.00
N GLY A 11 -37.61 35.59 -9.51
CA GLY A 11 -38.14 34.43 -8.78
C GLY A 11 -38.37 33.24 -9.72
N ALA A 12 -37.52 32.23 -9.60
CA ALA A 12 -37.84 30.87 -10.00
C ALA A 12 -38.09 30.08 -8.70
N MET A 13 -39.35 29.73 -8.45
CA MET A 13 -39.69 28.79 -7.38
C MET A 13 -39.12 27.42 -7.74
N ALA A 14 -37.95 27.10 -7.18
CA ALA A 14 -37.47 25.74 -7.10
C ALA A 14 -38.41 24.96 -6.18
N THR A 15 -39.04 23.93 -6.72
CA THR A 15 -39.69 22.88 -5.95
C THR A 15 -38.70 22.35 -4.91
N PRO A 16 -39.08 22.22 -3.63
CA PRO A 16 -38.19 21.64 -2.65
C PRO A 16 -37.92 20.20 -3.06
N ALA A 17 -36.66 19.89 -3.38
CA ALA A 17 -36.19 18.53 -3.42
C ALA A 17 -36.57 17.87 -2.08
N ALA A 18 -37.16 16.68 -2.16
CA ALA A 18 -37.60 15.89 -1.02
C ALA A 18 -36.52 15.92 0.07
N SER A 19 -36.91 16.23 1.31
CA SER A 19 -35.99 16.22 2.44
C SER A 19 -35.30 14.87 2.47
N ALA A 20 -33.98 14.85 2.31
CA ALA A 20 -33.16 13.69 2.59
C ALA A 20 -33.61 13.18 3.97
N ALA A 21 -34.21 12.00 4.00
CA ALA A 21 -34.62 11.37 5.23
C ALA A 21 -33.41 11.39 6.17
N ALA A 22 -33.58 11.91 7.39
CA ALA A 22 -32.56 11.83 8.41
C ALA A 22 -32.17 10.36 8.54
N THR A 23 -31.02 9.99 8.01
CA THR A 23 -30.46 8.64 8.12
C THR A 23 -30.30 8.38 9.61
N VAL A 24 -31.22 7.59 10.17
CA VAL A 24 -31.12 7.10 11.54
C VAL A 24 -29.76 6.43 11.66
N LEU A 25 -28.88 6.98 12.49
CA LEU A 25 -27.56 6.41 12.72
C LEU A 25 -27.75 4.94 13.14
N PRO A 26 -27.03 3.99 12.53
CA PRO A 26 -27.10 2.61 12.95
C PRO A 26 -26.81 2.50 14.45
N PRO A 27 -27.41 1.50 15.14
CA PRO A 27 -27.12 1.26 16.55
C PRO A 27 -25.61 1.10 16.74
N PRO A 28 -25.05 1.63 17.83
CA PRO A 28 -23.61 1.57 18.07
C PRO A 28 -23.15 0.11 18.10
N ALA A 29 -22.10 -0.17 17.33
CA ALA A 29 -21.44 -1.46 17.31
C ALA A 29 -20.83 -1.76 18.69
N ARG A 30 -20.70 -3.03 19.04
CA ARG A 30 -19.98 -3.45 20.25
C ARG A 30 -18.55 -3.82 19.90
N PRO A 31 -17.55 -3.39 20.69
CA PRO A 31 -16.18 -3.79 20.45
C PRO A 31 -15.99 -5.29 20.73
N ARG A 32 -14.99 -5.88 20.09
CA ARG A 32 -14.50 -7.21 20.43
C ARG A 32 -13.77 -7.12 21.77
N LEU A 33 -14.17 -7.99 22.70
CA LEU A 33 -13.60 -8.04 24.04
C LEU A 33 -12.77 -9.31 24.22
N GLU A 34 -11.61 -9.15 24.84
CA GLU A 34 -10.82 -10.23 25.38
C GLU A 34 -11.38 -10.66 26.74
N ALA A 35 -11.13 -11.92 27.12
CA ALA A 35 -11.43 -12.37 28.47
C ALA A 35 -10.61 -11.57 29.49
N LEU A 36 -11.20 -11.28 30.65
CA LEU A 36 -10.47 -10.62 31.73
C LEU A 36 -9.34 -11.52 32.22
N PRO A 37 -8.13 -10.99 32.45
CA PRO A 37 -7.03 -11.78 32.98
C PRO A 37 -7.33 -12.20 34.43
N SER A 38 -6.76 -13.34 34.85
CA SER A 38 -6.93 -13.86 36.22
C SER A 38 -6.23 -13.04 37.30
N ALA A 39 -5.30 -12.15 36.91
CA ALA A 39 -4.57 -11.28 37.82
C ALA A 39 -5.33 -9.96 38.06
N ALA A 40 -5.09 -9.33 39.22
CA ALA A 40 -5.62 -8.00 39.53
C ALA A 40 -5.21 -6.97 38.46
N HIS A 41 -6.04 -5.94 38.27
CA HIS A 41 -5.78 -4.86 37.31
C HIS A 41 -4.35 -4.32 37.45
N VAL A 42 -3.67 -4.12 36.32
CA VAL A 42 -2.34 -3.53 36.27
C VAL A 42 -2.45 -2.18 35.54
N GLY A 43 -1.93 -1.10 36.15
CA GLY A 43 -1.98 0.26 35.60
C GLY A 43 -2.80 1.26 36.43
N SER A 44 -2.66 2.53 36.09
CA SER A 44 -3.34 3.65 36.77
C SER A 44 -4.79 3.76 36.30
N LYS A 45 -5.74 3.78 37.24
CA LYS A 45 -7.16 4.00 36.93
C LYS A 45 -7.38 5.44 36.49
N LEU A 46 -7.99 5.64 35.32
CA LEU A 46 -8.22 6.97 34.74
C LEU A 46 -9.63 7.51 35.03
N CYS A 47 -10.67 6.72 34.77
CA CYS A 47 -12.06 7.06 35.08
C CYS A 47 -12.95 5.81 35.12
N ASN A 48 -14.21 5.98 35.51
CA ASN A 48 -15.27 5.00 35.33
C ASN A 48 -16.54 5.67 34.80
N PHE A 49 -17.32 4.95 34.00
CA PHE A 49 -18.54 5.47 33.39
C PHE A 49 -19.43 4.34 32.89
N ARG A 50 -20.68 4.67 32.58
CA ARG A 50 -21.63 3.73 31.97
C ARG A 50 -21.79 4.03 30.48
N HIS A 51 -21.58 3.04 29.62
CA HIS A 51 -21.76 3.14 28.17
C HIS A 51 -22.17 1.79 27.59
N LEU A 52 -23.01 1.78 26.55
CA LEU A 52 -23.55 0.54 25.95
C LEU A 52 -24.14 -0.44 26.99
N GLN A 53 -24.88 0.10 27.97
CA GLN A 53 -25.51 -0.63 29.07
C GLN A 53 -24.54 -1.39 29.99
N GLN A 54 -23.25 -1.07 29.93
CA GLN A 54 -22.18 -1.69 30.69
C GLN A 54 -21.45 -0.65 31.53
N ASP A 55 -20.97 -1.05 32.70
CA ASP A 55 -20.08 -0.23 33.52
C ASP A 55 -18.64 -0.49 33.06
N TRP A 56 -17.94 0.59 32.72
CA TRP A 56 -16.58 0.58 32.19
C TRP A 56 -15.60 1.20 33.17
N THR A 57 -14.42 0.61 33.28
CA THR A 57 -13.26 1.21 33.99
C THR A 57 -12.05 1.24 33.08
N VAL A 58 -11.38 2.39 33.01
CA VAL A 58 -10.23 2.61 32.14
C VAL A 58 -8.94 2.56 32.95
N TYR A 59 -7.97 1.78 32.47
CA TYR A 59 -6.64 1.65 33.05
C TYR A 59 -5.56 1.89 32.00
N GLU A 60 -4.48 2.55 32.39
CA GLU A 60 -3.33 2.78 31.52
C GLU A 60 -2.01 2.56 32.26
N HIS A 61 -1.06 1.87 31.60
CA HIS A 61 0.30 1.75 32.07
C HIS A 61 1.09 3.02 31.73
N LEU A 62 1.56 3.72 32.78
CA LEU A 62 2.19 5.04 32.67
C LEU A 62 3.68 5.01 32.99
N ASP A 63 4.27 3.85 33.24
CA ASP A 63 5.70 3.62 33.44
C ASP A 63 6.48 3.57 32.11
N ASN A 64 5.78 3.32 31.01
CA ASN A 64 6.33 3.29 29.65
C ASN A 64 5.39 4.06 28.70
N PRO A 65 5.89 4.94 27.82
CA PRO A 65 5.03 5.59 26.83
C PRO A 65 4.30 4.58 25.93
N GLN A 66 4.84 3.40 25.66
CA GLN A 66 4.16 2.34 24.90
C GLN A 66 3.32 1.39 25.78
N GLY A 67 3.17 1.71 27.07
CA GLY A 67 2.31 1.00 28.00
C GLY A 67 0.87 0.91 27.50
N GLN A 68 0.23 -0.22 27.79
CA GLN A 68 -1.09 -0.55 27.24
C GLN A 68 -2.22 0.31 27.85
N LEU A 69 -3.22 0.64 27.02
CA LEU A 69 -4.50 1.19 27.44
C LEU A 69 -5.56 0.08 27.42
N THR A 70 -6.28 -0.10 28.52
CA THR A 70 -7.31 -1.13 28.64
C THR A 70 -8.61 -0.54 29.19
N LEU A 71 -9.74 -0.99 28.63
CA LEU A 71 -11.08 -0.61 29.06
C LEU A 71 -11.82 -1.88 29.46
N TRP A 72 -12.23 -1.97 30.73
CA TRP A 72 -12.75 -3.18 31.34
C TRP A 72 -14.23 -3.06 31.64
N THR A 73 -14.96 -4.16 31.47
CA THR A 73 -16.34 -4.31 31.87
C THR A 73 -16.61 -5.76 32.30
N ASP A 74 -17.79 -6.04 32.86
CA ASP A 74 -18.16 -7.39 33.31
C ASP A 74 -18.12 -8.43 32.19
N SER A 75 -18.31 -7.99 30.93
CA SER A 75 -18.27 -8.86 29.75
C SER A 75 -16.86 -9.12 29.21
N GLY A 76 -15.82 -8.41 29.67
CA GLY A 76 -14.46 -8.53 29.14
C GLY A 76 -13.70 -7.21 29.07
N MET A 77 -12.57 -7.24 28.36
CA MET A 77 -11.64 -6.12 28.24
C MET A 77 -11.39 -5.76 26.77
N LEU A 78 -11.50 -4.48 26.45
CA LEU A 78 -10.95 -3.91 25.22
C LEU A 78 -9.49 -3.51 25.47
N ARG A 79 -8.58 -4.16 24.75
CA ARG A 79 -7.14 -3.90 24.80
C ARG A 79 -6.73 -3.03 23.61
N LEU A 80 -5.98 -1.96 23.88
CA LEU A 80 -5.47 -1.04 22.87
C LEU A 80 -3.97 -0.83 23.09
N ASP A 81 -3.15 -1.41 22.21
CA ASP A 81 -1.71 -1.23 22.22
C ASP A 81 -1.31 0.16 21.73
N LYS A 82 -0.19 0.68 22.26
CA LYS A 82 0.24 2.07 22.06
C LYS A 82 1.61 2.16 21.40
N ARG A 83 1.96 1.21 20.53
CA ARG A 83 3.25 1.20 19.84
C ARG A 83 3.47 2.51 19.09
N THR A 84 4.70 3.02 19.18
CA THR A 84 5.17 4.18 18.42
C THR A 84 6.51 3.87 17.76
N GLU A 85 6.82 4.61 16.71
CA GLU A 85 8.10 4.58 16.02
C GLU A 85 8.72 5.99 15.99
N PRO A 86 10.05 6.13 16.19
CA PRO A 86 10.74 7.39 16.04
C PRO A 86 10.57 7.99 14.65
N ALA A 87 10.08 9.23 14.56
CA ALA A 87 9.94 9.99 13.31
C ALA A 87 11.11 10.97 13.11
N TYR A 88 12.30 10.61 13.60
CA TYR A 88 13.54 11.38 13.49
C TYR A 88 14.71 10.47 13.09
N PRO A 89 15.79 11.02 12.51
CA PRO A 89 16.92 10.21 12.07
C PRO A 89 17.62 9.50 13.25
N ALA A 90 18.19 8.33 12.97
CA ALA A 90 19.11 7.67 13.90
C ALA A 90 20.39 8.51 14.10
N GLU A 91 21.15 8.25 15.17
CA GLU A 91 22.39 8.99 15.48
C GLU A 91 23.52 8.77 14.45
N GLY A 92 23.44 7.71 13.64
CA GLY A 92 24.43 7.39 12.61
C GLY A 92 24.43 8.36 11.43
N LYS A 93 25.55 8.43 10.71
CA LYS A 93 25.62 9.18 9.44
C LYS A 93 24.74 8.48 8.39
N PRO A 94 23.86 9.22 7.69
CA PRO A 94 23.05 8.64 6.62
C PRO A 94 23.93 8.18 5.46
N TYR A 95 23.33 7.39 4.56
CA TYR A 95 23.93 6.91 3.31
C TYR A 95 25.24 6.14 3.52
N PHE A 96 25.36 5.48 4.68
CA PHE A 96 26.60 4.84 5.13
C PHE A 96 27.84 5.77 5.14
N GLY A 97 27.62 7.08 5.33
CA GLY A 97 28.65 8.11 5.34
C GLY A 97 29.00 8.70 3.98
N MET A 98 28.38 8.25 2.88
CA MET A 98 28.49 8.90 1.57
C MET A 98 27.78 10.26 1.57
N SER A 99 28.15 11.12 0.62
CA SER A 99 27.40 12.37 0.42
C SER A 99 26.10 12.11 -0.35
N LEU A 100 25.08 12.96 -0.17
CA LEU A 100 23.85 12.87 -0.98
C LEU A 100 24.15 12.98 -2.47
N ALA A 101 25.03 13.91 -2.87
CA ALA A 101 25.40 14.11 -4.27
C ALA A 101 26.03 12.85 -4.90
N GLU A 102 26.85 12.12 -4.13
CA GLU A 102 27.42 10.84 -4.57
C GLU A 102 26.34 9.80 -4.84
N VAL A 103 25.38 9.64 -3.93
CA VAL A 103 24.25 8.71 -4.08
C VAL A 103 23.32 9.14 -5.21
N ALA A 104 22.98 10.43 -5.28
CA ALA A 104 22.01 10.97 -6.23
C ALA A 104 22.52 10.90 -7.68
N MET A 105 23.80 11.22 -7.88
CA MET A 105 24.41 11.26 -9.22
C MET A 105 24.86 9.89 -9.72
N ALA A 106 25.06 8.90 -8.84
CA ALA A 106 25.45 7.56 -9.25
C ALA A 106 24.40 6.88 -10.15
N GLU A 107 24.85 6.18 -11.19
CA GLU A 107 23.99 5.31 -12.00
C GLU A 107 23.61 4.05 -11.22
N ALA A 108 24.56 3.39 -10.56
CA ALA A 108 24.29 2.26 -9.69
C ALA A 108 23.56 2.67 -8.40
N ASP A 109 22.74 1.76 -7.87
CA ASP A 109 22.10 1.89 -6.55
C ASP A 109 23.07 1.53 -5.42
N LEU A 110 23.95 2.48 -5.09
CA LEU A 110 25.03 2.30 -4.11
C LEU A 110 24.54 1.86 -2.72
N LEU A 111 23.33 2.30 -2.34
CA LEU A 111 22.74 1.94 -1.05
C LEU A 111 22.23 0.50 -1.08
N ALA A 112 21.52 0.09 -2.14
CA ALA A 112 21.07 -1.29 -2.30
C ALA A 112 22.24 -2.28 -2.38
N ASP A 113 23.28 -1.97 -3.14
CA ASP A 113 24.45 -2.84 -3.28
C ASP A 113 25.13 -3.09 -1.93
N ARG A 114 25.16 -2.07 -1.05
CA ARG A 114 25.70 -2.21 0.30
C ARG A 114 24.75 -2.94 1.26
N LEU A 115 23.43 -2.83 1.08
CA LEU A 115 22.44 -3.53 1.90
C LEU A 115 22.29 -5.01 1.54
N LEU A 116 22.60 -5.40 0.31
CA LEU A 116 22.45 -6.77 -0.22
C LEU A 116 23.72 -7.62 -0.15
N ARG A 117 24.86 -7.03 0.25
CA ARG A 117 26.19 -7.68 0.23
C ARG A 117 26.26 -9.02 0.98
N ASP A 118 25.48 -9.18 2.06
CA ASP A 118 25.58 -10.30 3.00
C ASP A 118 24.34 -11.22 2.95
N GLY A 119 23.50 -11.13 1.91
CA GLY A 119 22.29 -11.93 1.72
C GLY A 119 21.00 -11.16 2.01
N ASP A 120 20.10 -11.73 2.83
CA ASP A 120 18.90 -11.03 3.28
C ASP A 120 19.29 -9.67 3.88
N PRO A 121 18.67 -8.55 3.46
CA PRO A 121 18.98 -7.24 4.00
C PRO A 121 18.60 -7.17 5.49
N ASP A 122 19.43 -6.48 6.28
CA ASP A 122 19.12 -6.22 7.69
C ASP A 122 18.08 -5.11 7.80
N GLU A 123 16.95 -5.41 8.44
CA GLU A 123 15.80 -4.50 8.55
C GLU A 123 16.18 -3.18 9.25
N ALA A 124 17.02 -3.23 10.29
CA ALA A 124 17.47 -2.04 11.01
C ALA A 124 18.42 -1.18 10.18
N GLN A 125 19.31 -1.78 9.38
CA GLN A 125 20.14 -1.03 8.44
C GLN A 125 19.32 -0.36 7.35
N VAL A 126 18.32 -1.04 6.77
CA VAL A 126 17.42 -0.43 5.77
C VAL A 126 16.61 0.72 6.39
N ARG A 127 16.16 0.54 7.64
CA ARG A 127 15.52 1.61 8.40
C ARG A 127 16.45 2.81 8.52
N ASP A 128 17.69 2.64 8.95
CA ASP A 128 18.56 3.77 9.33
C ASP A 128 19.44 4.31 8.20
N VAL A 129 19.38 3.74 7.00
CA VAL A 129 20.24 4.14 5.87
C VAL A 129 20.00 5.57 5.39
N ALA A 130 18.80 6.13 5.58
CA ALA A 130 18.44 7.48 5.18
C ALA A 130 17.53 8.14 6.22
N PRO A 131 17.49 9.49 6.31
CA PRO A 131 16.50 10.21 7.10
C PRO A 131 15.08 9.77 6.72
N PRO A 132 14.24 9.35 7.69
CA PRO A 132 12.90 8.86 7.36
C PRO A 132 11.99 9.96 6.83
N PRO A 133 10.96 9.62 6.03
CA PRO A 133 9.94 10.57 5.61
C PRO A 133 9.38 11.36 6.79
N ALA A 134 9.20 12.66 6.57
CA ALA A 134 8.70 13.62 7.54
C ALA A 134 9.56 13.82 8.81
N SER A 135 10.86 13.54 8.75
CA SER A 135 11.77 13.72 9.89
C SER A 135 12.49 15.07 9.92
N LEU A 136 12.74 15.65 8.75
CA LEU A 136 13.45 16.91 8.57
C LEU A 136 12.51 17.91 7.89
N LEU A 137 11.50 18.34 8.64
CA LEU A 137 10.47 19.26 8.15
C LEU A 137 10.92 20.72 8.33
N ASP A 138 10.84 21.53 7.28
CA ASP A 138 10.96 22.99 7.34
C ASP A 138 9.62 23.64 6.93
N PRO A 139 8.97 24.44 7.80
CA PRO A 139 7.77 25.19 7.45
C PRO A 139 7.91 26.06 6.19
N LYS A 140 9.12 26.52 5.85
CA LYS A 140 9.39 27.31 4.64
C LYS A 140 9.04 26.54 3.36
N ASP A 141 9.21 25.22 3.37
CA ASP A 141 8.88 24.35 2.24
C ASP A 141 7.37 24.24 2.02
N ASN A 142 6.56 24.69 2.97
CA ASN A 142 5.11 24.62 2.92
C ASN A 142 4.45 25.98 3.26
N GLY A 143 4.91 27.04 2.61
CA GLY A 143 4.31 28.38 2.70
C GLY A 143 4.36 28.98 4.11
N GLY A 144 5.40 28.65 4.89
CA GLY A 144 5.57 29.08 6.28
C GLY A 144 4.75 28.29 7.30
N ARG A 145 4.14 27.17 6.92
CA ARG A 145 3.30 26.33 7.79
C ARG A 145 3.93 24.95 7.95
N TRP A 146 3.84 24.38 9.15
CA TRP A 146 4.15 22.95 9.33
C TRP A 146 3.32 22.10 8.37
N PRO A 147 3.95 21.20 7.59
CA PRO A 147 3.20 20.21 6.81
C PRO A 147 2.45 19.29 7.78
N TRP A 148 1.33 18.74 7.32
CA TRP A 148 0.70 17.64 8.05
C TRP A 148 1.55 16.37 7.86
N THR A 149 1.37 15.42 8.76
CA THR A 149 2.20 14.17 8.79
C THR A 149 1.34 12.92 8.67
N THR A 150 0.07 13.05 9.04
CA THR A 150 -0.98 12.07 8.81
C THR A 150 -2.34 12.78 8.88
N PHE A 151 -3.44 12.06 8.75
CA PHE A 151 -4.79 12.59 8.82
C PHE A 151 -5.78 11.57 9.40
N VAL A 152 -6.96 12.02 9.82
CA VAL A 152 -8.05 11.17 10.33
C VAL A 152 -9.36 11.47 9.61
N GLY A 153 -10.30 10.53 9.63
CA GLY A 153 -11.63 10.68 9.03
C GLY A 153 -12.49 9.47 9.35
N THR A 154 -13.69 9.45 8.79
CA THR A 154 -14.64 8.33 8.87
C THR A 154 -15.07 7.96 7.46
N ARG A 155 -15.73 6.80 7.30
CA ARG A 155 -16.29 6.39 6.01
C ARG A 155 -17.41 7.32 5.55
N GLU A 156 -18.13 7.91 6.49
CA GLU A 156 -19.31 8.74 6.24
C GLU A 156 -18.96 10.18 5.86
N SER A 157 -17.81 10.69 6.29
CA SER A 157 -17.40 12.05 5.98
C SER A 157 -16.91 12.17 4.54
N LEU A 158 -17.22 13.29 3.89
CA LEU A 158 -16.75 13.58 2.54
C LEU A 158 -15.39 14.29 2.51
N ASP A 159 -14.73 14.47 3.65
CA ASP A 159 -13.43 15.13 3.77
C ASP A 159 -12.58 14.44 4.85
N THR A 160 -11.34 14.90 5.00
CA THR A 160 -10.34 14.39 5.95
C THR A 160 -9.81 15.51 6.85
N MET A 161 -9.42 15.19 8.08
CA MET A 161 -8.80 16.15 9.00
C MET A 161 -7.28 15.95 9.05
N PRO A 162 -6.46 16.92 8.57
CA PRO A 162 -5.01 16.82 8.68
C PRO A 162 -4.55 16.94 10.13
N ILE A 163 -3.59 16.09 10.51
CA ILE A 163 -2.93 16.07 11.80
C ILE A 163 -1.45 16.46 11.63
N LEU A 164 -1.07 17.53 12.34
CA LEU A 164 0.25 18.14 12.24
C LEU A 164 1.27 17.47 13.19
N PRO A 165 2.59 17.73 13.03
CA PRO A 165 3.65 17.08 13.79
C PRO A 165 3.47 17.09 15.31
N ASN A 166 2.90 18.14 15.90
CA ASN A 166 2.65 18.20 17.34
C ASN A 166 1.29 17.64 17.78
N GLY A 167 0.52 17.05 16.85
CA GLY A 167 -0.76 16.42 17.11
C GLY A 167 -1.96 17.36 16.98
N ARG A 168 -1.74 18.64 16.65
CA ARG A 168 -2.84 19.57 16.41
C ARG A 168 -3.60 19.24 15.13
N SER A 169 -4.88 19.58 15.13
CA SER A 169 -5.71 19.66 13.93
C SER A 169 -5.95 21.13 13.56
N ARG A 170 -6.81 21.38 12.58
CA ARG A 170 -7.28 22.74 12.27
C ARG A 170 -8.25 23.30 13.30
N THR A 171 -8.86 22.43 14.10
CA THR A 171 -9.94 22.79 15.02
C THR A 171 -9.52 22.73 16.50
N SER A 172 -8.50 21.92 16.83
CA SER A 172 -7.99 21.71 18.18
C SER A 172 -6.46 21.84 18.24
N ARG A 173 -5.96 22.40 19.33
CA ARG A 173 -4.54 22.72 19.54
C ARG A 173 -4.06 22.22 20.91
N PRO A 174 -3.17 21.21 20.99
CA PRO A 174 -2.64 20.72 22.25
C PRO A 174 -1.78 21.78 22.97
N GLU A 175 -1.26 22.79 22.26
CA GLU A 175 -0.50 23.89 22.84
C GLU A 175 -1.35 24.77 23.80
N GLN A 176 -2.67 24.71 23.70
CA GLN A 176 -3.58 25.39 24.63
C GLN A 176 -3.59 24.73 26.02
N ALA A 177 -3.30 23.42 26.07
CA ALA A 177 -3.17 22.65 27.29
C ALA A 177 -1.75 22.69 27.84
N PHE A 178 -0.75 22.56 26.96
CA PHE A 178 0.67 22.55 27.30
C PHE A 178 1.47 23.34 26.27
N ALA A 179 1.91 24.54 26.64
CA ALA A 179 2.58 25.46 25.71
C ALA A 179 3.86 24.87 25.09
N GLU A 180 4.53 23.95 25.79
CA GLU A 180 5.73 23.22 25.37
C GLU A 180 5.52 22.45 24.06
N LEU A 181 4.29 22.04 23.75
CA LEU A 181 3.95 21.36 22.49
C LEU A 181 4.01 22.28 21.26
N GLY A 182 4.30 23.57 21.45
CA GLY A 182 4.68 24.51 20.41
C GLY A 182 6.18 24.56 20.12
N GLU A 183 7.02 23.90 20.93
CA GLU A 183 8.48 23.96 20.79
C GLU A 183 8.97 23.05 19.66
N GLU A 184 9.76 23.63 18.75
CA GLU A 184 10.30 22.92 17.60
C GLU A 184 11.20 21.73 17.99
N ALA A 185 11.97 21.86 19.09
CA ALA A 185 12.84 20.79 19.57
C ALA A 185 12.06 19.53 19.98
N LEU A 186 10.91 19.69 20.64
CA LEU A 186 10.01 18.59 21.01
C LEU A 186 9.40 17.94 19.77
N ILE A 187 8.95 18.75 18.81
CA ILE A 187 8.35 18.28 17.55
C ILE A 187 9.34 17.47 16.72
N LYS A 188 10.60 17.93 16.64
CA LYS A 188 11.69 17.25 15.90
C LYS A 188 12.09 15.91 16.52
N ARG A 189 11.76 15.66 17.78
CA ARG A 189 12.02 14.39 18.50
C ARG A 189 10.76 13.55 18.73
N ARG A 190 9.70 13.80 17.94
CA ARG A 190 8.44 13.06 18.07
C ARG A 190 8.55 11.60 17.66
N GLU A 191 7.74 10.78 18.31
CA GLU A 191 7.40 9.44 17.84
C GLU A 191 5.93 9.41 17.42
N GLU A 192 5.62 8.61 16.43
CA GLU A 192 4.26 8.48 15.90
C GLU A 192 3.80 7.03 15.92
N GLY A 193 2.50 6.81 16.00
CA GLY A 193 1.90 5.49 16.03
C GLY A 193 0.39 5.54 15.81
N MET A 194 -0.21 4.36 15.78
CA MET A 194 -1.66 4.16 15.69
C MET A 194 -2.12 3.39 16.92
N LEU A 195 -3.21 3.84 17.54
CA LEU A 195 -3.78 3.16 18.70
C LEU A 195 -4.37 1.81 18.29
N GLY A 196 -4.09 0.77 19.08
CA GLY A 196 -4.44 -0.61 18.74
C GLY A 196 -3.71 -1.16 17.51
N GLY A 197 -2.59 -0.55 17.13
CA GLY A 197 -1.71 -0.99 16.04
C GLY A 197 -2.12 -0.46 14.67
N TRP A 198 -3.41 -0.50 14.32
CA TRP A 198 -3.86 -0.26 12.93
C TRP A 198 -5.10 0.63 12.79
N MET A 199 -5.78 0.99 13.89
CA MET A 199 -6.96 1.86 13.79
C MET A 199 -6.51 3.30 13.51
N PRO A 200 -7.32 4.14 12.83
CA PRO A 200 -6.91 5.50 12.43
C PRO A 200 -7.03 6.50 13.59
N ALA A 201 -6.49 6.10 14.75
CA ALA A 201 -6.37 6.88 15.96
C ALA A 201 -4.90 7.24 16.12
N VAL A 202 -4.56 8.43 15.63
CA VAL A 202 -3.20 8.95 15.58
C VAL A 202 -2.69 9.17 16.98
N ARG A 203 -1.50 8.64 17.25
CA ARG A 203 -0.77 8.85 18.49
C ARG A 203 0.54 9.57 18.22
N LYS A 204 0.85 10.56 19.04
CA LYS A 204 2.14 11.24 19.05
C LYS A 204 2.71 11.32 20.45
N VAL A 205 3.98 10.95 20.57
CA VAL A 205 4.73 11.04 21.82
C VAL A 205 5.88 12.01 21.62
N MET A 206 5.99 12.99 22.51
CA MET A 206 7.06 14.00 22.47
C MET A 206 7.77 14.05 23.81
N ARG A 207 9.10 13.97 23.77
CA ARG A 207 9.98 13.90 24.95
C ARG A 207 11.05 14.95 24.86
N ARG A 208 11.36 15.59 25.99
CA ARG A 208 12.54 16.44 26.08
C ARG A 208 13.79 15.55 26.12
N GLU A 209 14.83 16.01 25.46
CA GLU A 209 16.11 15.32 25.49
C GLU A 209 16.66 15.31 26.92
N GLY A 210 17.08 14.13 27.40
CA GLY A 210 17.52 13.93 28.78
C GLY A 210 16.40 13.64 29.80
N GLU A 211 15.12 13.73 29.43
CA GLU A 211 13.97 13.44 30.31
C GLU A 211 13.30 12.11 29.89
N ALA A 212 13.88 10.98 30.27
CA ALA A 212 13.39 9.67 29.82
C ALA A 212 12.05 9.27 30.47
N ASP A 213 11.76 9.76 31.67
CA ASP A 213 10.58 9.46 32.50
C ASP A 213 9.47 10.51 32.38
N ALA A 214 9.63 11.52 31.51
CA ALA A 214 8.63 12.54 31.25
C ALA A 214 8.30 12.64 29.75
N TRP A 215 7.01 12.64 29.41
CA TRP A 215 6.57 12.75 28.02
C TRP A 215 5.17 13.36 27.90
N TYR A 216 4.93 13.95 26.74
CA TYR A 216 3.60 14.31 26.28
C TYR A 216 3.04 13.22 25.37
N ASP A 217 1.79 12.83 25.59
CA ASP A 217 1.05 11.87 24.79
C ASP A 217 -0.19 12.56 24.20
N VAL A 218 -0.24 12.64 22.87
CA VAL A 218 -1.35 13.20 22.11
C VAL A 218 -2.04 12.08 21.35
N LEU A 219 -3.32 11.85 21.63
CA LEU A 219 -4.18 10.94 20.89
C LEU A 219 -5.25 11.74 20.14
N VAL A 220 -5.44 11.42 18.85
CA VAL A 220 -6.45 12.05 18.00
C VAL A 220 -7.16 11.00 17.14
N PHE A 221 -8.50 10.99 17.16
CA PHE A 221 -9.30 10.14 16.29
C PHE A 221 -10.57 10.85 15.83
N ALA A 222 -11.13 10.43 14.70
CA ALA A 222 -12.39 10.98 14.20
C ALA A 222 -13.58 10.42 14.99
N ASP A 223 -14.57 11.26 15.27
CA ASP A 223 -15.82 10.83 15.90
C ASP A 223 -16.69 10.06 14.89
N VAL A 224 -16.75 8.75 15.06
CA VAL A 224 -17.54 7.84 14.21
C VAL A 224 -19.05 7.98 14.41
N ARG A 225 -19.50 8.76 15.41
CA ARG A 225 -20.90 9.06 15.67
C ARG A 225 -21.32 10.43 15.13
N ALA A 226 -20.36 11.25 14.67
CA ALA A 226 -20.68 12.53 14.04
C ALA A 226 -21.34 12.30 12.67
N SER A 227 -22.35 13.12 12.37
CA SER A 227 -23.12 13.05 11.12
C SER A 227 -22.84 14.23 10.19
N ASP A 228 -21.82 15.03 10.49
CA ASP A 228 -21.40 16.14 9.67
C ASP A 228 -20.94 15.65 8.29
N ARG A 229 -21.46 16.29 7.23
CA ARG A 229 -21.16 15.88 5.85
C ARG A 229 -19.70 16.10 5.46
N PHE A 230 -19.13 17.26 5.81
CA PHE A 230 -17.77 17.64 5.42
C PHE A 230 -16.84 17.86 6.62
N VAL A 231 -17.39 18.18 7.79
CA VAL A 231 -16.55 18.44 8.96
C VAL A 231 -16.25 17.13 9.65
N VAL A 232 -15.00 16.68 9.58
CA VAL A 232 -14.54 15.58 10.42
C VAL A 232 -14.43 16.08 11.86
N GLN A 233 -15.41 15.71 12.69
CA GLN A 233 -15.32 15.93 14.13
C GLN A 233 -14.24 15.03 14.72
N THR A 234 -13.47 15.52 15.69
CA THR A 234 -12.31 14.80 16.25
C THR A 234 -12.27 14.83 17.76
N TRP A 235 -11.93 13.70 18.37
CA TRP A 235 -11.61 13.58 19.78
C TRP A 235 -10.12 13.70 19.98
N HIS A 236 -9.71 14.51 20.97
CA HIS A 236 -8.31 14.75 21.33
C HIS A 236 -8.11 14.46 22.81
N ARG A 237 -7.02 13.78 23.14
CA ARG A 237 -6.46 13.68 24.50
C ARG A 237 -5.02 14.14 24.46
N THR A 238 -4.69 15.14 25.27
CA THR A 238 -3.30 15.56 25.50
C THR A 238 -2.95 15.33 26.96
N MET A 239 -1.94 14.51 27.23
CA MET A 239 -1.54 14.11 28.58
C MET A 239 -0.05 14.35 28.77
N HIS A 240 0.34 14.88 29.93
CA HIS A 240 1.72 14.94 30.37
C HIS A 240 1.93 13.92 31.49
N VAL A 241 2.84 12.98 31.26
CA VAL A 241 3.24 11.95 32.23
C VAL A 241 4.63 12.28 32.75
N ARG A 242 4.85 12.09 34.05
CA ARG A 242 6.17 12.19 34.69
C ARG A 242 6.29 11.14 35.79
N GLY A 243 7.35 10.34 35.75
CA GLY A 243 7.66 9.37 36.81
C GLY A 243 6.55 8.34 37.05
N GLY A 244 5.77 7.96 36.02
CA GLY A 244 4.65 7.05 36.17
C GLY A 244 3.30 7.70 36.51
N GLU A 245 3.25 9.02 36.68
CA GLU A 245 2.06 9.75 37.12
C GLU A 245 1.57 10.77 36.08
N ILE A 246 0.27 11.04 36.08
CA ILE A 246 -0.34 12.06 35.23
C ILE A 246 -0.16 13.42 35.89
N VAL A 247 0.69 14.27 35.31
CA VAL A 247 0.88 15.66 35.73
C VAL A 247 -0.30 16.53 35.28
N GLY A 248 -0.85 16.23 34.11
CA GLY A 248 -2.04 16.90 33.59
C GLY A 248 -2.62 16.17 32.39
N VAL A 249 -3.94 16.30 32.19
CA VAL A 249 -4.63 15.72 31.05
C VAL A 249 -5.77 16.63 30.59
N HIS A 250 -5.90 16.80 29.28
CA HIS A 250 -6.90 17.64 28.65
C HIS A 250 -7.60 16.87 27.54
N TYR A 251 -8.93 16.96 27.52
CA TYR A 251 -9.78 16.34 26.51
C TYR A 251 -10.48 17.42 25.69
N THR A 252 -10.57 17.23 24.38
CA THR A 252 -11.25 18.18 23.48
C THR A 252 -12.03 17.45 22.41
N HIS A 253 -13.26 17.89 22.15
CA HIS A 253 -14.08 17.43 21.02
C HIS A 253 -14.17 18.55 19.99
N SER A 254 -13.36 18.41 18.93
CA SER A 254 -13.14 19.30 17.80
C SER A 254 -12.67 20.71 18.10
N TYR A 255 -13.30 21.43 19.03
CA TYR A 255 -13.08 22.86 19.26
C TYR A 255 -12.81 23.16 20.74
N PRO A 256 -12.05 24.23 21.04
CA PRO A 256 -11.83 24.66 22.42
C PRO A 256 -13.14 25.07 23.10
N ALA A 257 -13.12 25.08 24.43
CA ALA A 257 -14.21 25.58 25.24
C ALA A 257 -14.54 27.04 24.88
N PHE A 258 -15.83 27.37 24.86
CA PHE A 258 -16.35 28.71 24.62
C PHE A 258 -17.46 28.97 25.65
N ALA A 259 -17.05 29.50 26.80
CA ALA A 259 -17.92 29.64 27.95
C ALA A 259 -19.02 30.70 27.72
N PRO A 260 -20.24 30.49 28.27
CA PRO A 260 -20.67 29.33 29.06
C PRO A 260 -21.17 28.14 28.22
N SER A 261 -21.34 28.33 26.90
CA SER A 261 -22.13 27.43 26.05
C SER A 261 -21.42 26.13 25.66
N ARG A 262 -20.11 26.18 25.37
CA ARG A 262 -19.30 25.02 25.02
C ARG A 262 -18.34 24.72 26.16
N LYS A 263 -18.63 23.66 26.90
CA LYS A 263 -17.80 23.17 28.00
C LYS A 263 -16.65 22.29 27.48
N PRO A 264 -15.55 22.15 28.24
CA PRO A 264 -14.53 21.15 27.94
C PRO A 264 -15.13 19.73 27.89
N ALA A 265 -14.55 18.88 27.04
CA ALA A 265 -14.90 17.46 27.03
C ALA A 265 -14.39 16.78 28.31
N THR A 266 -15.09 15.74 28.75
CA THR A 266 -14.67 14.93 29.92
C THR A 266 -13.95 13.66 29.51
N ALA A 267 -13.27 13.01 30.46
CA ALA A 267 -12.62 11.72 30.23
C ALA A 267 -13.63 10.65 29.83
N GLU A 268 -14.79 10.61 30.51
CA GLU A 268 -15.87 9.64 30.26
C GLU A 268 -16.40 9.76 28.83
N GLN A 269 -16.59 10.98 28.34
CA GLN A 269 -17.03 11.23 26.96
C GLN A 269 -16.00 10.75 25.95
N PHE A 270 -14.72 11.06 26.17
CA PHE A 270 -13.63 10.63 25.29
C PHE A 270 -13.51 9.10 25.22
N TYR A 271 -13.53 8.41 26.37
CA TYR A 271 -13.41 6.94 26.38
C TYR A 271 -14.67 6.22 25.92
N ALA A 272 -15.86 6.80 26.10
CA ALA A 272 -17.08 6.29 25.45
C ALA A 272 -16.99 6.38 23.92
N ALA A 273 -16.54 7.52 23.39
CA ALA A 273 -16.29 7.69 21.96
C ALA A 273 -15.19 6.76 21.45
N LEU A 274 -14.17 6.48 22.26
CA LEU A 274 -13.11 5.53 21.91
C LEU A 274 -13.62 4.08 21.79
N ILE A 275 -14.56 3.68 22.65
CA ILE A 275 -15.23 2.37 22.55
C ILE A 275 -16.01 2.27 21.24
N ASP A 276 -16.80 3.29 20.91
CA ASP A 276 -17.57 3.33 19.66
C ASP A 276 -16.65 3.32 18.44
N PHE A 277 -15.55 4.09 18.49
CA PHE A 277 -14.51 4.13 17.47
C PHE A 277 -13.87 2.76 17.25
N ALA A 278 -13.45 2.07 18.32
CA ALA A 278 -12.83 0.76 18.21
C ALA A 278 -13.80 -0.27 17.62
N ALA A 279 -15.06 -0.28 18.08
CA ALA A 279 -16.09 -1.16 17.55
C ALA A 279 -16.35 -0.91 16.05
N TYR A 280 -16.43 0.35 15.66
CA TYR A 280 -16.65 0.77 14.28
C TYR A 280 -15.56 0.22 13.34
N TRP A 281 -14.28 0.44 13.66
CA TRP A 281 -13.19 0.00 12.79
C TRP A 281 -12.99 -1.53 12.81
N GLN A 282 -13.17 -2.18 13.96
CA GLN A 282 -13.15 -3.65 14.04
C GLN A 282 -14.23 -4.28 13.16
N GLN A 283 -15.43 -3.67 13.09
CA GLN A 283 -16.49 -4.11 12.20
C GLN A 283 -16.16 -3.79 10.73
N ALA A 284 -15.58 -2.62 10.45
CA ALA A 284 -15.25 -2.18 9.10
C ALA A 284 -14.20 -3.07 8.40
N LEU A 285 -13.31 -3.74 9.17
CA LEU A 285 -12.36 -4.71 8.63
C LEU A 285 -12.75 -6.17 8.91
N ASP A 286 -13.96 -6.44 9.36
CA ASP A 286 -14.37 -7.83 9.64
C ASP A 286 -14.24 -8.72 8.40
N GLY A 287 -13.81 -9.97 8.62
CA GLY A 287 -13.56 -10.94 7.55
C GLY A 287 -12.28 -10.68 6.72
N THR A 288 -11.52 -9.61 6.97
CA THR A 288 -10.21 -9.41 6.34
C THR A 288 -9.25 -10.51 6.78
N VAL A 289 -8.56 -11.12 5.82
CA VAL A 289 -7.50 -12.11 6.09
C VAL A 289 -6.48 -11.51 7.06
N GLN A 290 -5.95 -12.32 7.97
CA GLN A 290 -4.93 -11.90 8.93
C GLN A 290 -3.66 -12.73 8.73
N ALA A 291 -2.52 -12.05 8.79
CA ALA A 291 -1.21 -12.67 8.88
C ALA A 291 -0.72 -12.62 10.33
N GLN A 292 -0.09 -13.72 10.77
CA GLN A 292 0.64 -13.78 12.03
C GLN A 292 2.13 -13.69 11.70
N LEU A 293 2.80 -12.65 12.19
CA LEU A 293 4.20 -12.36 11.91
C LEU A 293 4.94 -12.12 13.24
N PRO A 294 6.29 -12.32 13.30
CA PRO A 294 7.03 -12.14 14.54
C PRO A 294 6.95 -10.72 15.09
N ASP A 295 6.96 -9.73 14.20
CA ASP A 295 6.55 -8.37 14.49
C ASP A 295 5.14 -8.13 13.92
N ALA A 296 4.15 -8.02 14.82
CA ALA A 296 2.74 -7.82 14.48
C ALA A 296 2.48 -6.53 13.68
N SER A 297 3.35 -5.53 13.79
CA SER A 297 3.18 -4.26 13.08
C SER A 297 3.19 -4.39 11.56
N TRP A 298 3.77 -5.46 11.02
CA TRP A 298 3.67 -5.74 9.59
C TRP A 298 2.22 -6.04 9.18
N ASN A 299 1.51 -6.87 9.96
CA ASN A 299 0.09 -7.11 9.70
C ASN A 299 -0.73 -5.85 10.02
N ASP A 300 -0.42 -5.13 11.09
CA ASP A 300 -1.10 -3.88 11.43
C ASP A 300 -0.98 -2.85 10.31
N MET A 301 0.20 -2.73 9.68
CA MET A 301 0.41 -1.83 8.55
C MET A 301 -0.46 -2.20 7.34
N ALA A 302 -0.66 -3.49 7.07
CA ALA A 302 -1.58 -3.94 6.02
C ALA A 302 -3.05 -3.63 6.38
N GLN A 303 -3.47 -3.87 7.62
CA GLN A 303 -4.82 -3.52 8.07
C GLN A 303 -5.06 -2.01 8.00
N PHE A 304 -4.08 -1.22 8.43
CA PHE A 304 -4.14 0.24 8.39
C PHE A 304 -4.26 0.77 6.97
N ALA A 305 -3.61 0.15 5.98
CA ALA A 305 -3.79 0.55 4.58
C ALA A 305 -5.27 0.47 4.15
N PHE A 306 -5.98 -0.60 4.52
CA PHE A 306 -7.41 -0.74 4.23
C PHE A 306 -8.30 0.22 5.03
N VAL A 307 -7.95 0.51 6.28
CA VAL A 307 -8.60 1.61 7.01
C VAL A 307 -8.41 2.92 6.28
N ARG A 308 -7.18 3.21 5.87
CA ARG A 308 -6.82 4.46 5.19
C ARG A 308 -7.59 4.61 3.88
N GLU A 309 -7.78 3.54 3.13
CA GLU A 309 -8.68 3.50 1.98
C GLU A 309 -10.09 3.93 2.35
N LEU A 310 -10.70 3.33 3.39
CA LEU A 310 -12.06 3.66 3.81
C LEU A 310 -12.18 5.10 4.33
N VAL A 311 -11.13 5.65 4.93
CA VAL A 311 -11.07 7.06 5.37
C VAL A 311 -11.02 8.01 4.17
N VAL A 312 -10.33 7.62 3.10
CA VAL A 312 -10.12 8.48 1.93
C VAL A 312 -11.26 8.36 0.92
N ARG A 313 -12.01 7.26 0.91
CA ARG A 313 -13.17 7.05 0.04
C ARG A 313 -14.44 7.59 0.69
N PRO A 314 -15.01 8.74 0.24
CA PRO A 314 -16.29 9.22 0.74
C PRO A 314 -17.39 8.17 0.57
N GLY A 315 -18.16 7.90 1.62
CA GLY A 315 -19.17 6.83 1.62
C GLY A 315 -18.59 5.41 1.72
N GLY A 316 -17.27 5.26 1.60
CA GLY A 316 -16.53 4.01 1.65
C GLY A 316 -16.26 3.36 0.30
N ASP A 317 -16.79 3.91 -0.79
CA ASP A 317 -16.66 3.35 -2.14
C ASP A 317 -16.14 4.38 -3.16
N TYR A 318 -16.53 5.65 -3.04
CA TYR A 318 -16.14 6.69 -4.01
C TYR A 318 -14.62 6.96 -3.99
N PRO A 319 -13.91 6.89 -5.12
CA PRO A 319 -12.45 7.01 -5.17
C PRO A 319 -11.97 8.43 -4.93
N LYS A 320 -10.83 8.53 -4.25
CA LYS A 320 -10.00 9.73 -4.16
C LYS A 320 -8.53 9.32 -4.30
N TYR A 321 -7.78 10.09 -5.09
CA TYR A 321 -6.37 9.77 -5.34
C TYR A 321 -5.51 10.06 -4.10
N GLY A 322 -5.56 11.29 -3.59
CA GLY A 322 -4.91 11.71 -2.35
C GLY A 322 -5.90 12.14 -1.27
N ALA A 323 -5.44 12.98 -0.35
CA ALA A 323 -6.20 13.54 0.76
C ALA A 323 -5.62 14.91 1.11
N VAL A 324 -6.41 15.79 1.76
CA VAL A 324 -5.99 17.12 2.25
C VAL A 324 -5.61 18.13 1.16
N GLU A 325 -4.61 17.85 0.33
CA GLU A 325 -4.21 18.70 -0.80
C GLU A 325 -5.31 18.73 -1.87
N ARG A 326 -5.85 19.91 -2.18
CA ARG A 326 -6.90 20.06 -3.23
C ARG A 326 -6.46 19.53 -4.60
N ASP A 327 -5.19 19.68 -4.94
CA ASP A 327 -4.69 19.18 -6.22
C ASP A 327 -4.77 17.64 -6.26
N TYR A 328 -4.46 16.94 -5.17
CA TYR A 328 -4.49 15.46 -5.13
C TYR A 328 -5.84 14.88 -4.71
N TYR A 329 -6.69 15.65 -4.02
CA TYR A 329 -8.04 15.26 -3.61
C TYR A 329 -9.13 15.65 -4.64
N GLY A 330 -8.73 16.39 -5.68
CA GLY A 330 -9.61 16.92 -6.70
C GLY A 330 -10.39 15.86 -7.46
N ASN A 331 -11.61 16.18 -7.87
CA ASN A 331 -12.46 15.23 -8.61
C ASN A 331 -11.90 14.91 -10.01
N GLU A 332 -10.95 15.70 -10.48
CA GLU A 332 -10.26 15.53 -11.76
C GLU A 332 -9.45 14.22 -11.83
N TYR A 333 -9.20 13.57 -10.68
CA TYR A 333 -8.43 12.33 -10.54
C TYR A 333 -9.27 11.11 -10.13
N ASP A 334 -10.58 11.26 -9.93
CA ASP A 334 -11.39 10.20 -9.33
C ASP A 334 -11.53 8.97 -10.25
N GLY A 335 -11.49 9.19 -11.58
CA GLY A 335 -11.46 8.12 -12.58
C GLY A 335 -10.08 7.53 -12.88
N PHE A 336 -9.06 7.92 -12.12
CA PHE A 336 -7.68 7.48 -12.37
C PHE A 336 -7.53 5.97 -12.19
N GLN A 337 -6.99 5.31 -13.22
CA GLN A 337 -6.94 3.84 -13.30
C GLN A 337 -6.12 3.23 -12.16
N ASP A 338 -5.00 3.85 -11.76
CA ASP A 338 -4.15 3.34 -10.67
C ASP A 338 -4.87 3.33 -9.31
N THR A 339 -5.75 4.32 -9.05
CA THR A 339 -6.58 4.34 -7.82
C THR A 339 -7.51 3.13 -7.78
N PHE A 340 -8.08 2.75 -8.93
CA PHE A 340 -8.90 1.56 -9.06
C PHE A 340 -8.08 0.28 -8.96
N THR A 341 -7.06 0.09 -9.79
CA THR A 341 -6.35 -1.19 -9.92
C THR A 341 -5.59 -1.56 -8.65
N SER A 342 -4.93 -0.61 -7.98
CA SER A 342 -4.21 -0.87 -6.73
C SER A 342 -5.13 -1.30 -5.58
N SER A 343 -6.21 -0.55 -5.37
CA SER A 343 -7.25 -0.83 -4.36
C SER A 343 -7.96 -2.16 -4.64
N PHE A 344 -8.39 -2.37 -5.89
CA PHE A 344 -9.09 -3.59 -6.29
C PHE A 344 -8.20 -4.82 -6.11
N TYR A 345 -6.93 -4.73 -6.51
CA TYR A 345 -5.98 -5.83 -6.36
C TYR A 345 -5.69 -6.14 -4.88
N ALA A 346 -5.41 -5.13 -4.05
CA ALA A 346 -5.13 -5.33 -2.63
C ALA A 346 -6.34 -5.93 -1.89
N ASN A 347 -7.56 -5.44 -2.16
CA ASN A 347 -8.77 -5.99 -1.54
C ASN A 347 -9.03 -7.46 -1.95
N LEU A 348 -8.79 -7.82 -3.22
CA LEU A 348 -8.88 -9.20 -3.69
C LEU A 348 -7.89 -10.12 -2.96
N GLU A 349 -6.63 -9.69 -2.87
CA GLU A 349 -5.54 -10.44 -2.26
C GLU A 349 -5.78 -10.74 -0.77
N TRP A 350 -6.51 -9.87 -0.07
CA TRP A 350 -6.82 -9.98 1.37
C TRP A 350 -8.25 -10.45 1.68
N GLY A 351 -8.98 -10.96 0.68
CA GLY A 351 -10.31 -11.54 0.88
C GLY A 351 -11.41 -10.51 1.21
N ARG A 352 -11.14 -9.22 1.01
CA ARG A 352 -12.10 -8.13 1.21
C ARG A 352 -13.04 -8.00 0.02
N PHE A 353 -13.70 -9.10 -0.34
CA PHE A 353 -14.46 -9.22 -1.58
C PHE A 353 -15.66 -8.27 -1.67
N ALA A 354 -16.29 -7.95 -0.54
CA ALA A 354 -17.36 -6.95 -0.51
C ALA A 354 -16.84 -5.55 -0.90
N GLN A 355 -15.69 -5.15 -0.37
CA GLN A 355 -15.06 -3.88 -0.73
C GLN A 355 -14.56 -3.91 -2.18
N ALA A 356 -13.91 -4.99 -2.62
CA ALA A 356 -13.49 -5.15 -4.00
C ALA A 356 -14.67 -5.02 -4.99
N ALA A 357 -15.82 -5.61 -4.63
CA ALA A 357 -17.04 -5.52 -5.43
C ALA A 357 -17.62 -4.10 -5.47
N ALA A 358 -17.59 -3.35 -4.36
CA ALA A 358 -18.03 -1.96 -4.30
C ALA A 358 -17.12 -1.04 -5.15
N VAL A 359 -15.81 -1.21 -5.03
CA VAL A 359 -14.81 -0.48 -5.85
C VAL A 359 -14.98 -0.80 -7.34
N LEU A 360 -15.24 -2.05 -7.68
CA LEU A 360 -15.51 -2.48 -9.06
C LEU A 360 -16.78 -1.85 -9.63
N ASP A 361 -17.90 -1.93 -8.90
CA ASP A 361 -19.17 -1.36 -9.33
C ASP A 361 -19.02 0.15 -9.54
N ASN A 362 -18.51 0.86 -8.53
CA ASN A 362 -18.34 2.31 -8.63
C ASN A 362 -17.45 2.71 -9.81
N TYR A 363 -16.31 2.04 -10.01
CA TYR A 363 -15.41 2.37 -11.11
C TYR A 363 -16.07 2.17 -12.48
N PHE A 364 -16.72 1.02 -12.70
CA PHE A 364 -17.35 0.75 -13.99
C PHE A 364 -18.64 1.52 -14.22
N ASP A 365 -19.39 1.86 -13.18
CA ASP A 365 -20.65 2.58 -13.29
C ASP A 365 -20.40 4.08 -13.53
N ASP A 366 -19.47 4.70 -12.79
CA ASP A 366 -19.27 6.15 -12.81
C ASP A 366 -18.08 6.61 -13.66
N PHE A 367 -17.06 5.75 -13.85
CA PHE A 367 -15.78 6.14 -14.42
C PHE A 367 -15.34 5.37 -15.65
N VAL A 368 -16.10 4.38 -16.14
CA VAL A 368 -15.85 3.75 -17.44
C VAL A 368 -16.98 4.11 -18.39
N GLN A 369 -16.66 4.72 -19.51
CA GLN A 369 -17.62 5.08 -20.55
C GLN A 369 -18.06 3.85 -21.35
N ASP A 370 -19.14 3.98 -22.14
CA ASP A 370 -19.66 2.87 -22.97
C ASP A 370 -18.67 2.40 -24.05
N ASP A 371 -17.73 3.26 -24.45
CA ASP A 371 -16.62 2.94 -25.36
C ASP A 371 -15.40 2.30 -24.65
N GLY A 372 -15.50 2.11 -23.33
CA GLY A 372 -14.46 1.48 -22.51
C GLY A 372 -13.35 2.43 -22.05
N LEU A 373 -13.39 3.71 -22.42
CA LEU A 373 -12.44 4.72 -21.94
C LEU A 373 -12.76 5.17 -20.51
N PRO A 374 -11.73 5.50 -19.70
CA PRO A 374 -11.95 6.04 -18.37
C PRO A 374 -12.42 7.49 -18.43
N ASN A 375 -13.28 7.90 -17.50
CA ASN A 375 -13.59 9.29 -17.21
C ASN A 375 -12.44 9.93 -16.42
N MET A 376 -11.34 10.15 -17.11
CA MET A 376 -10.10 10.72 -16.60
C MET A 376 -9.52 11.61 -17.70
N ARG A 377 -8.71 12.60 -17.33
CA ARG A 377 -8.04 13.52 -18.27
C ARG A 377 -7.30 12.81 -19.42
N GLY A 378 -6.80 11.60 -19.20
CA GLY A 378 -6.19 10.75 -20.22
C GLY A 378 -6.09 9.30 -19.74
N PRO A 379 -6.30 8.31 -20.63
CA PRO A 379 -6.09 6.91 -20.30
C PRO A 379 -4.61 6.54 -20.30
N GLU A 380 -4.29 5.49 -19.56
CA GLU A 380 -3.03 4.79 -19.63
C GLU A 380 -3.22 3.43 -20.30
N VAL A 381 -2.52 3.20 -21.40
CA VAL A 381 -2.79 2.02 -22.24
C VAL A 381 -2.51 0.72 -21.49
N GLY A 382 -1.43 0.67 -20.69
CA GLY A 382 -1.10 -0.49 -19.85
C GLY A 382 -2.23 -0.86 -18.88
N GLN A 383 -2.86 0.12 -18.27
CA GLN A 383 -3.88 -0.07 -17.24
C GLN A 383 -5.17 -0.71 -17.77
N PHE A 384 -5.50 -0.59 -19.07
CA PHE A 384 -6.58 -1.38 -19.68
C PHE A 384 -6.29 -2.88 -19.59
N GLY A 385 -5.06 -3.29 -19.89
CA GLY A 385 -4.62 -4.67 -19.80
C GLY A 385 -4.63 -5.19 -18.36
N LEU A 386 -4.13 -4.40 -17.41
CA LEU A 386 -4.16 -4.73 -15.99
C LEU A 386 -5.62 -4.88 -15.49
N THR A 387 -6.51 -3.98 -15.87
CA THR A 387 -7.93 -4.03 -15.53
C THR A 387 -8.55 -5.35 -15.99
N LEU A 388 -8.36 -5.75 -17.25
CA LEU A 388 -8.89 -7.02 -17.78
C LEU A 388 -8.36 -8.25 -17.01
N SER A 389 -7.07 -8.24 -16.64
CA SER A 389 -6.46 -9.30 -15.84
C SER A 389 -7.08 -9.38 -14.44
N LEU A 390 -7.27 -8.24 -13.77
CA LEU A 390 -7.86 -8.19 -12.43
C LEU A 390 -9.33 -8.61 -12.42
N LEU A 391 -10.11 -8.33 -13.48
CA LEU A 391 -11.48 -8.84 -13.61
C LEU A 391 -11.51 -10.37 -13.71
N ALA A 392 -10.58 -10.97 -14.46
CA ALA A 392 -10.44 -12.41 -14.50
C ALA A 392 -10.03 -12.99 -13.13
N ARG A 393 -9.14 -12.31 -12.40
CA ARG A 393 -8.78 -12.68 -11.01
C ARG A 393 -9.99 -12.58 -10.08
N TYR A 394 -10.78 -11.52 -10.15
CA TYR A 394 -12.01 -11.35 -9.37
C TYR A 394 -12.94 -12.54 -9.56
N LEU A 395 -13.23 -12.92 -10.81
CA LEU A 395 -14.09 -14.07 -11.08
C LEU A 395 -13.54 -15.36 -10.46
N ARG A 396 -12.23 -15.59 -10.54
CA ARG A 396 -11.61 -16.80 -9.97
C ARG A 396 -11.65 -16.83 -8.45
N TYR A 397 -11.57 -15.67 -7.79
CA TYR A 397 -11.58 -15.57 -6.34
C TYR A 397 -13.00 -15.62 -5.76
N THR A 398 -13.98 -15.05 -6.46
CA THR A 398 -15.35 -14.87 -5.92
C THR A 398 -16.40 -15.76 -6.57
N GLY A 399 -16.19 -16.20 -7.82
CA GLY A 399 -17.20 -16.86 -8.63
C GLY A 399 -18.35 -15.95 -9.07
N ASP A 400 -18.29 -14.64 -8.83
CA ASP A 400 -19.38 -13.69 -9.11
C ASP A 400 -19.45 -13.32 -10.61
N ALA A 401 -19.86 -14.29 -11.42
CA ALA A 401 -20.09 -14.11 -12.85
C ALA A 401 -21.28 -13.18 -13.13
N ALA A 402 -22.25 -13.10 -12.22
CA ALA A 402 -23.45 -12.28 -12.41
C ALA A 402 -23.09 -10.80 -12.45
N ARG A 403 -22.23 -10.34 -11.55
CA ARG A 403 -21.74 -8.97 -11.55
C ARG A 403 -20.92 -8.64 -12.79
N LEU A 404 -19.98 -9.50 -13.18
CA LEU A 404 -19.18 -9.25 -14.39
C LEU A 404 -20.02 -9.29 -15.67
N ARG A 405 -21.09 -10.11 -15.72
CA ARG A 405 -22.04 -10.11 -16.84
C ARG A 405 -22.79 -8.79 -17.00
N ARG A 406 -23.14 -8.13 -15.89
CA ARG A 406 -23.73 -6.78 -15.91
C ARG A 406 -22.82 -5.77 -16.59
N LEU A 407 -21.51 -5.91 -16.39
CA LEU A 407 -20.46 -5.02 -16.90
C LEU A 407 -19.93 -5.46 -18.28
N LEU A 408 -20.39 -6.58 -18.83
CA LEU A 408 -19.82 -7.23 -20.01
C LEU A 408 -19.65 -6.30 -21.23
N PRO A 409 -20.59 -5.40 -21.56
CA PRO A 409 -20.40 -4.46 -22.67
C PRO A 409 -19.20 -3.54 -22.48
N LYS A 410 -19.02 -2.95 -21.29
CA LYS A 410 -17.87 -2.08 -20.98
C LYS A 410 -16.56 -2.87 -20.96
N ILE A 411 -16.56 -4.10 -20.43
CA ILE A 411 -15.39 -4.99 -20.47
C ILE A 411 -14.99 -5.31 -21.92
N ALA A 412 -15.96 -5.61 -22.80
CA ALA A 412 -15.73 -5.85 -24.21
C ALA A 412 -15.15 -4.60 -24.89
N ALA A 413 -15.71 -3.42 -24.60
CA ALA A 413 -15.25 -2.15 -25.15
C ALA A 413 -13.82 -1.82 -24.72
N THR A 414 -13.47 -2.01 -23.44
CA THR A 414 -12.09 -1.89 -22.96
C THR A 414 -11.11 -2.80 -23.71
N ALA A 415 -11.50 -4.07 -23.96
CA ALA A 415 -10.68 -4.98 -24.76
C ALA A 415 -10.61 -4.57 -26.25
N GLN A 416 -11.67 -3.93 -26.77
CA GLN A 416 -11.73 -3.42 -28.14
C GLN A 416 -10.78 -2.24 -28.36
N VAL A 417 -10.65 -1.32 -27.39
CA VAL A 417 -9.65 -0.22 -27.43
C VAL A 417 -8.25 -0.78 -27.72
N LEU A 418 -7.85 -1.84 -27.00
CA LEU A 418 -6.55 -2.50 -27.21
C LEU A 418 -6.46 -3.18 -28.59
N CYS A 419 -7.57 -3.71 -29.11
CA CYS A 419 -7.61 -4.30 -30.45
C CYS A 419 -7.38 -3.24 -31.52
N ASP A 420 -8.04 -2.09 -31.41
CA ASP A 420 -7.92 -0.99 -32.35
C ASP A 420 -6.50 -0.41 -32.35
N LEU A 421 -5.90 -0.23 -31.17
CA LEU A 421 -4.49 0.20 -31.06
C LEU A 421 -3.53 -0.80 -31.69
N HIS A 422 -3.77 -2.11 -31.55
CA HIS A 422 -2.94 -3.13 -32.18
C HIS A 422 -3.15 -3.17 -33.71
N ASP A 423 -4.36 -2.91 -34.21
CA ASP A 423 -4.61 -2.81 -35.67
C ASP A 423 -3.87 -1.62 -36.29
N GLN A 424 -3.88 -0.47 -35.60
CA GLN A 424 -3.05 0.69 -35.99
C GLN A 424 -1.55 0.33 -36.02
N ALA A 425 -1.07 -0.38 -35.00
CA ALA A 425 0.33 -0.82 -34.94
C ALA A 425 0.70 -1.78 -36.07
N LEU A 426 -0.20 -2.68 -36.47
CA LEU A 426 0.02 -3.64 -37.56
C LEU A 426 -0.04 -2.97 -38.94
N ALA A 427 -0.76 -1.86 -39.08
CA ALA A 427 -0.82 -1.07 -40.31
C ALA A 427 0.47 -0.29 -40.59
N LEU A 428 1.34 -0.09 -39.59
CA LEU A 428 2.63 0.58 -39.77
C LEU A 428 3.54 -0.21 -40.74
N PRO A 429 4.43 0.45 -41.50
CA PRO A 429 5.42 -0.25 -42.31
C PRO A 429 6.26 -1.20 -41.48
N ARG A 430 6.60 -2.39 -42.02
CA ARG A 430 7.42 -3.40 -41.30
C ARG A 430 8.79 -2.90 -40.85
N SER A 431 9.32 -1.85 -41.50
CA SER A 431 10.57 -1.19 -41.13
C SER A 431 10.43 -0.22 -39.95
N ALA A 432 9.21 0.19 -39.58
CA ALA A 432 8.99 1.07 -38.45
C ALA A 432 9.30 0.36 -37.13
N HIS A 433 10.02 1.04 -36.23
CA HIS A 433 10.39 0.49 -34.92
C HIS A 433 9.17 0.01 -34.11
N GLY A 434 8.05 0.73 -34.20
CA GLY A 434 6.79 0.41 -33.53
C GLY A 434 5.87 -0.58 -34.25
N HIS A 435 6.24 -1.11 -35.42
CA HIS A 435 5.37 -2.05 -36.16
C HIS A 435 4.95 -3.23 -35.27
N GLY A 436 3.64 -3.43 -35.12
CA GLY A 436 3.04 -4.48 -34.30
C GLY A 436 3.20 -4.31 -32.78
N LEU A 437 3.62 -3.15 -32.27
CA LEU A 437 3.61 -2.80 -30.84
C LEU A 437 2.62 -1.67 -30.60
N LEU A 438 1.84 -1.74 -29.51
CA LEU A 438 0.80 -0.74 -29.26
C LEU A 438 1.41 0.63 -28.96
N HIS A 439 1.06 1.60 -29.80
CA HIS A 439 1.31 3.01 -29.54
C HIS A 439 0.24 3.56 -28.60
N GLY A 440 0.66 4.41 -27.66
CA GLY A 440 -0.25 5.17 -26.80
C GLY A 440 0.46 5.73 -25.58
N TRP A 441 -0.25 6.51 -24.78
CA TRP A 441 0.30 7.05 -23.55
C TRP A 441 0.57 5.94 -22.54
N ASN A 442 1.76 5.99 -21.96
CA ASN A 442 2.09 5.22 -20.77
C ASN A 442 1.74 5.97 -19.49
N GLU A 443 1.51 7.28 -19.51
CA GLU A 443 1.19 8.10 -18.34
C GLU A 443 0.07 9.09 -18.67
N SER A 444 -0.91 9.22 -17.76
CA SER A 444 -2.06 10.11 -17.86
C SER A 444 -1.67 11.60 -17.92
N ASP A 445 -0.59 11.99 -17.24
CA ASP A 445 -0.06 13.37 -17.26
C ASP A 445 0.34 13.84 -18.65
N ALA A 446 0.54 12.94 -19.62
CA ALA A 446 0.84 13.31 -21.01
C ALA A 446 -0.17 14.34 -21.54
N CYS A 447 -1.45 14.25 -21.16
CA CYS A 447 -2.50 15.17 -21.60
C CYS A 447 -2.35 16.61 -21.08
N LEU A 448 -1.53 16.84 -20.04
CA LEU A 448 -1.31 18.18 -19.45
C LEU A 448 -0.30 19.02 -20.23
N PHE A 449 0.42 18.41 -21.18
CA PHE A 449 1.46 19.09 -21.93
C PHE A 449 0.93 19.66 -23.25
N PRO A 450 1.55 20.72 -23.80
CA PRO A 450 1.10 21.35 -25.04
C PRO A 450 1.02 20.42 -26.25
N ASP A 451 1.90 19.43 -26.34
CA ASP A 451 1.88 18.39 -27.37
C ASP A 451 1.88 16.99 -26.72
N PRO A 452 0.70 16.43 -26.41
CA PRO A 452 0.61 15.11 -25.82
C PRO A 452 0.90 13.99 -26.84
N SER A 453 0.93 14.29 -28.15
CA SER A 453 1.23 13.29 -29.19
C SER A 453 2.69 12.82 -29.14
N LEU A 454 3.57 13.60 -28.51
CA LEU A 454 4.96 13.24 -28.27
C LEU A 454 5.10 11.89 -27.56
N TRP A 455 4.22 11.58 -26.60
CA TRP A 455 4.24 10.32 -25.86
C TRP A 455 3.24 9.30 -26.40
N TRP A 456 2.66 9.50 -27.58
CA TRP A 456 1.91 8.46 -28.29
C TRP A 456 2.86 7.46 -28.96
N LYS A 457 3.54 6.65 -28.14
CA LYS A 457 4.73 5.89 -28.54
C LYS A 457 4.57 4.39 -28.23
N PRO A 458 5.37 3.52 -28.87
CA PRO A 458 5.29 2.08 -28.68
C PRO A 458 6.07 1.65 -27.42
N TYR A 459 5.70 2.19 -26.26
CA TYR A 459 6.29 1.77 -24.99
C TYR A 459 6.05 0.28 -24.77
N TYR A 460 7.08 -0.42 -24.31
CA TYR A 460 6.99 -1.87 -24.15
C TYR A 460 5.92 -2.28 -23.12
N ALA A 461 5.69 -1.47 -22.07
CA ALA A 461 4.63 -1.67 -21.08
C ALA A 461 3.23 -1.80 -21.71
N ASN A 462 2.88 -0.90 -22.63
CA ASN A 462 1.57 -0.90 -23.30
C ASN A 462 1.27 -2.27 -23.93
N SER A 463 2.26 -2.81 -24.64
CA SER A 463 2.14 -4.12 -25.29
C SER A 463 2.16 -5.26 -24.27
N ALA A 464 3.01 -5.17 -23.24
CA ALA A 464 3.16 -6.21 -22.23
C ALA A 464 1.89 -6.43 -21.41
N LEU A 465 1.31 -5.36 -20.85
CA LEU A 465 0.07 -5.45 -20.09
C LEU A 465 -1.13 -5.81 -20.97
N THR A 466 -1.14 -5.40 -22.25
CA THR A 466 -2.16 -5.83 -23.21
C THR A 466 -2.14 -7.36 -23.42
N ILE A 467 -0.95 -7.95 -23.58
CA ILE A 467 -0.80 -9.42 -23.67
C ILE A 467 -1.41 -10.08 -22.43
N ARG A 468 -1.03 -9.60 -21.24
CA ARG A 468 -1.54 -10.12 -19.96
C ARG A 468 -3.06 -10.02 -19.88
N GLY A 469 -3.62 -8.85 -20.18
CA GLY A 469 -5.07 -8.61 -20.15
C GLY A 469 -5.85 -9.53 -21.07
N TRP A 470 -5.42 -9.66 -22.34
CA TRP A 470 -6.06 -10.55 -23.30
C TRP A 470 -5.97 -12.03 -22.92
N GLU A 471 -4.80 -12.48 -22.44
CA GLU A 471 -4.61 -13.88 -22.05
C GLU A 471 -5.51 -14.26 -20.86
N ASP A 472 -5.65 -13.38 -19.88
CA ASP A 472 -6.40 -13.66 -18.67
C ASP A 472 -7.91 -13.55 -18.89
N ILE A 473 -8.40 -12.49 -19.55
CA ILE A 473 -9.84 -12.30 -19.77
C ILE A 473 -10.40 -13.35 -20.74
N ALA A 474 -9.64 -13.75 -21.77
CA ALA A 474 -10.08 -14.77 -22.72
C ALA A 474 -10.31 -16.14 -22.05
N GLN A 475 -9.58 -16.46 -20.97
CA GLN A 475 -9.78 -17.71 -20.22
C GLN A 475 -11.12 -17.78 -19.49
N VAL A 476 -11.70 -16.63 -19.14
CA VAL A 476 -12.96 -16.55 -18.40
C VAL A 476 -14.14 -16.06 -19.25
N TRP A 477 -13.88 -15.60 -20.47
CA TRP A 477 -14.86 -14.91 -21.32
C TRP A 477 -16.13 -15.73 -21.59
N SER A 478 -15.98 -17.02 -21.90
CA SER A 478 -17.12 -17.92 -22.12
C SER A 478 -17.97 -18.11 -20.86
N THR A 479 -17.35 -18.10 -19.67
CA THR A 479 -18.07 -18.17 -18.39
C THR A 479 -18.93 -16.92 -18.19
N LEU A 480 -18.50 -15.78 -18.71
CA LEU A 480 -19.26 -14.53 -18.70
C LEU A 480 -20.33 -14.48 -19.82
N GLY A 481 -20.47 -15.52 -20.65
CA GLY A 481 -21.42 -15.51 -21.77
C GLY A 481 -20.91 -14.74 -22.99
N GLY A 482 -19.63 -14.40 -23.02
CA GLY A 482 -18.99 -13.76 -24.16
C GLY A 482 -18.70 -14.73 -25.32
N ASP A 483 -18.59 -14.19 -26.54
CA ASP A 483 -18.34 -14.97 -27.75
C ASP A 483 -16.97 -15.67 -27.73
N ALA A 484 -16.96 -16.99 -27.97
CA ALA A 484 -15.74 -17.79 -27.97
C ALA A 484 -14.80 -17.44 -29.14
N GLY A 485 -15.32 -16.94 -30.26
CA GLY A 485 -14.54 -16.46 -31.39
C GLY A 485 -13.68 -15.24 -31.01
N LEU A 486 -14.26 -14.30 -30.27
CA LEU A 486 -13.58 -13.13 -29.73
C LEU A 486 -12.48 -13.51 -28.73
N ALA A 487 -12.76 -14.42 -27.78
CA ALA A 487 -11.75 -14.94 -26.87
C ALA A 487 -10.56 -15.58 -27.61
N ASN A 488 -10.85 -16.40 -28.63
CA ASN A 488 -9.83 -16.99 -29.48
C ASN A 488 -9.05 -15.93 -30.29
N GLN A 489 -9.69 -14.84 -30.70
CA GLN A 489 -9.03 -13.71 -31.37
C GLN A 489 -8.03 -13.02 -30.43
N TRP A 490 -8.43 -12.71 -29.19
CA TRP A 490 -7.55 -12.12 -28.19
C TRP A 490 -6.33 -13.01 -27.91
N GLN A 491 -6.53 -14.32 -27.74
CA GLN A 491 -5.43 -15.28 -27.57
C GLN A 491 -4.45 -15.28 -28.76
N ARG A 492 -4.97 -15.23 -30.00
CA ARG A 492 -4.12 -15.12 -31.20
C ARG A 492 -3.35 -13.80 -31.24
N ARG A 493 -4.02 -12.67 -30.95
CA ARG A 493 -3.39 -11.34 -30.89
C ARG A 493 -2.31 -11.29 -29.83
N ALA A 494 -2.57 -11.81 -28.63
CA ALA A 494 -1.60 -11.88 -27.54
C ALA A 494 -0.34 -12.67 -27.95
N LYS A 495 -0.49 -13.83 -28.60
CA LYS A 495 0.65 -14.60 -29.11
C LYS A 495 1.47 -13.84 -30.16
N GLN A 496 0.80 -13.17 -31.10
CA GLN A 496 1.45 -12.35 -32.13
C GLN A 496 2.21 -11.18 -31.50
N LEU A 497 1.56 -10.43 -30.61
CA LEU A 497 2.12 -9.29 -29.91
C LEU A 497 3.30 -9.68 -29.00
N ARG A 498 3.19 -10.79 -28.27
CA ARG A 498 4.29 -11.34 -27.44
C ARG A 498 5.52 -11.66 -28.27
N THR A 499 5.34 -12.33 -29.42
CA THR A 499 6.43 -12.65 -30.34
C THR A 499 7.11 -11.37 -30.83
N ARG A 500 6.31 -10.34 -31.17
CA ARG A 500 6.84 -9.05 -31.64
C ARG A 500 7.55 -8.28 -30.52
N LEU A 501 6.98 -8.24 -29.33
CA LEU A 501 7.54 -7.61 -28.13
C LEU A 501 8.92 -8.20 -27.81
N GLU A 502 9.02 -9.53 -27.72
CA GLU A 502 10.29 -10.21 -27.45
C GLU A 502 11.33 -9.90 -28.52
N ALA A 503 10.97 -10.03 -29.81
CA ALA A 503 11.88 -9.75 -30.91
C ALA A 503 12.39 -8.31 -30.90
N SER A 504 11.49 -7.34 -30.63
CA SER A 504 11.84 -5.93 -30.56
C SER A 504 12.75 -5.62 -29.38
N LEU A 505 12.43 -6.11 -28.17
CA LEU A 505 13.28 -5.95 -26.99
C LEU A 505 14.70 -6.49 -27.24
N ARG A 506 14.82 -7.72 -27.75
CA ARG A 506 16.13 -8.34 -28.04
C ARG A 506 16.95 -7.53 -29.05
N ALA A 507 16.30 -7.01 -30.09
CA ALA A 507 16.96 -6.20 -31.11
C ALA A 507 17.43 -4.82 -30.60
N ASN A 508 16.84 -4.33 -29.51
CA ASN A 508 17.15 -3.02 -28.93
C ASN A 508 17.99 -3.09 -27.65
N VAL A 509 18.51 -4.27 -27.28
CA VAL A 509 19.48 -4.39 -26.19
C VAL A 509 20.79 -3.74 -26.62
N ARG A 510 21.14 -2.64 -25.96
CA ARG A 510 22.41 -1.94 -26.07
C ARG A 510 23.46 -2.63 -25.22
N ARG A 511 24.47 -3.20 -25.89
CA ARG A 511 25.61 -3.90 -25.27
C ARG A 511 26.89 -3.07 -25.24
N ASP A 512 26.82 -1.85 -25.76
CA ASP A 512 27.88 -0.84 -25.72
C ASP A 512 28.04 -0.19 -24.34
N VAL A 513 27.10 -0.44 -23.43
CA VAL A 513 27.12 0.03 -22.04
C VAL A 513 27.05 -1.15 -21.07
N SER A 514 27.50 -0.94 -19.83
CA SER A 514 27.55 -1.97 -18.78
C SER A 514 26.85 -1.47 -17.50
N PRO A 515 25.85 -2.19 -16.97
CA PRO A 515 25.25 -3.41 -17.53
C PRO A 515 24.52 -3.12 -18.86
N PRO A 516 24.20 -4.16 -19.67
CA PRO A 516 23.44 -3.98 -20.90
C PRO A 516 22.16 -3.18 -20.66
N TYR A 517 21.90 -2.22 -21.56
CA TYR A 517 20.78 -1.30 -21.45
C TYR A 517 19.66 -1.67 -22.41
N VAL A 518 18.42 -1.48 -21.99
CA VAL A 518 17.25 -1.50 -22.85
C VAL A 518 16.44 -0.25 -22.54
N GLY A 519 16.01 0.49 -23.56
CA GLY A 519 15.17 1.67 -23.36
C GLY A 519 13.69 1.30 -23.11
N PRO A 520 12.85 2.25 -22.66
CA PRO A 520 11.42 2.00 -22.41
C PRO A 520 10.60 1.82 -23.70
N LEU A 521 11.17 2.19 -24.85
CA LEU A 521 10.60 2.03 -26.19
C LEU A 521 11.68 1.64 -27.22
N PRO A 522 11.32 1.00 -28.36
CA PRO A 522 12.28 0.62 -29.40
C PRO A 522 12.92 1.83 -30.08
N GLY A 523 14.18 1.69 -30.49
CA GLY A 523 14.92 2.72 -31.21
C GLY A 523 15.62 3.76 -30.33
N ALA A 524 15.39 3.76 -29.01
CA ALA A 524 16.03 4.69 -28.06
C ALA A 524 17.57 4.64 -28.16
N LYS A 525 18.19 5.81 -28.33
CA LYS A 525 19.65 5.96 -28.51
C LYS A 525 20.37 6.39 -27.24
N LEU A 526 19.69 7.15 -26.39
CA LEU A 526 20.18 7.62 -25.10
C LEU A 526 19.67 6.72 -23.98
N THR A 527 20.41 6.64 -22.86
CA THR A 527 19.82 6.15 -21.62
C THR A 527 18.71 7.10 -21.16
N PHE A 528 17.78 6.64 -20.33
CA PHE A 528 16.68 7.49 -19.87
C PHE A 528 17.19 8.73 -19.12
N ARG A 529 18.28 8.62 -18.32
CA ARG A 529 18.88 9.79 -17.65
C ARG A 529 19.52 10.75 -18.65
N GLN A 530 20.21 10.23 -19.67
CA GLN A 530 20.79 11.05 -20.74
C GLN A 530 19.70 11.78 -21.52
N SER A 531 18.64 11.09 -21.90
CA SER A 531 17.48 11.65 -22.61
C SER A 531 16.80 12.75 -21.79
N LEU A 532 16.52 12.51 -20.51
CA LEU A 532 15.91 13.51 -19.61
C LEU A 532 16.79 14.76 -19.40
N LEU A 533 18.12 14.65 -19.54
CA LEU A 533 19.02 15.81 -19.50
C LEU A 533 19.09 16.57 -20.82
N GLN A 534 19.14 15.83 -21.94
CA GLN A 534 19.51 16.38 -23.25
C GLN A 534 18.30 16.77 -24.10
N GLU A 535 17.13 16.16 -23.88
CA GLU A 535 15.93 16.31 -24.69
C GLU A 535 14.82 16.98 -23.86
N LYS A 536 14.22 18.05 -24.37
CA LYS A 536 13.19 18.84 -23.68
C LYS A 536 12.01 19.15 -24.62
N PRO A 537 10.87 18.44 -24.53
CA PRO A 537 10.62 17.28 -23.65
C PRO A 537 11.33 16.02 -24.16
N SER A 538 11.51 15.04 -23.27
CA SER A 538 12.06 13.72 -23.62
C SER A 538 10.93 12.76 -24.05
N GLU A 539 11.15 11.98 -25.11
CA GLU A 539 10.26 10.86 -25.49
C GLU A 539 10.34 9.68 -24.49
N GLN A 540 11.32 9.68 -23.59
CA GLN A 540 11.50 8.67 -22.53
C GLN A 540 10.96 9.14 -21.17
N GLN A 541 10.10 10.18 -21.13
CA GLN A 541 9.50 10.69 -19.91
C GLN A 541 8.75 9.58 -19.12
N TRP A 542 8.75 9.69 -17.79
CA TRP A 542 8.19 8.70 -16.85
C TRP A 542 8.67 7.26 -17.09
N PRO A 543 9.98 7.04 -17.26
CA PRO A 543 10.48 5.71 -17.61
C PRO A 543 10.25 4.70 -16.48
N HIS A 544 10.17 5.17 -15.23
CA HIS A 544 9.90 4.35 -14.05
C HIS A 544 8.58 3.58 -14.19
N ARG A 545 7.53 4.22 -14.71
CA ARG A 545 6.24 3.57 -15.00
C ARG A 545 6.37 2.55 -16.11
N ALA A 546 6.97 2.95 -17.24
CA ALA A 546 7.15 2.07 -18.39
C ALA A 546 7.91 0.79 -18.04
N TYR A 547 8.85 0.83 -17.10
CA TYR A 547 9.52 -0.39 -16.63
C TYR A 547 8.73 -1.16 -15.58
N ALA A 548 8.14 -0.48 -14.59
CA ALA A 548 7.36 -1.14 -13.54
C ALA A 548 6.22 -1.97 -14.13
N GLU A 549 5.48 -1.41 -15.08
CA GLU A 549 4.37 -2.07 -15.76
C GLU A 549 4.82 -3.16 -16.75
N LEU A 550 5.94 -2.94 -17.46
CA LEU A 550 6.54 -3.98 -18.32
C LEU A 550 6.87 -5.24 -17.52
N LEU A 551 7.44 -5.06 -16.33
CA LEU A 551 7.79 -6.16 -15.44
C LEU A 551 6.55 -6.78 -14.80
N GLN A 552 5.59 -5.97 -14.36
CA GLN A 552 4.33 -6.43 -13.74
C GLN A 552 3.54 -7.38 -14.63
N ALA A 553 3.56 -7.16 -15.95
CA ALA A 553 2.84 -8.00 -16.89
C ALA A 553 3.27 -9.48 -16.83
N ASP A 554 4.52 -9.75 -16.42
CA ASP A 554 5.12 -11.08 -16.34
C ASP A 554 4.89 -11.90 -17.63
N VAL A 555 5.19 -11.26 -18.77
CA VAL A 555 5.08 -11.83 -20.12
C VAL A 555 6.43 -11.95 -20.84
N LEU A 556 7.50 -11.47 -20.22
CA LEU A 556 8.84 -11.58 -20.76
C LEU A 556 9.44 -12.95 -20.40
N PRO A 557 10.27 -13.55 -21.27
CA PRO A 557 11.15 -14.63 -20.86
C PRO A 557 12.05 -14.20 -19.70
N ASP A 558 12.32 -15.10 -18.75
CA ASP A 558 13.08 -14.81 -17.52
C ASP A 558 14.40 -14.07 -17.79
N ALA A 559 15.16 -14.49 -18.81
CA ALA A 559 16.42 -13.85 -19.17
C ALA A 559 16.27 -12.37 -19.60
N LEU A 560 15.17 -12.00 -20.25
CA LEU A 560 14.88 -10.61 -20.58
C LEU A 560 14.39 -9.83 -19.36
N ALA A 561 13.57 -10.45 -18.51
CA ALA A 561 13.11 -9.81 -17.29
C ALA A 561 14.29 -9.50 -16.34
N HIS A 562 15.23 -10.44 -16.17
CA HIS A 562 16.49 -10.18 -15.45
C HIS A 562 17.27 -9.01 -16.05
N LEU A 563 17.43 -8.97 -17.39
CA LEU A 563 18.14 -7.89 -18.07
C LEU A 563 17.48 -6.53 -17.84
N VAL A 564 16.14 -6.44 -17.91
CA VAL A 564 15.40 -5.19 -17.64
C VAL A 564 15.62 -4.73 -16.20
N ILE A 565 15.60 -5.65 -15.22
CA ILE A 565 15.86 -5.31 -13.82
C ILE A 565 17.30 -4.84 -13.63
N ASP A 566 18.27 -5.53 -14.21
CA ASP A 566 19.69 -5.16 -14.12
C ASP A 566 19.96 -3.82 -14.80
N CYS A 567 19.24 -3.52 -15.90
CA CYS A 567 19.25 -2.23 -16.57
C CYS A 567 18.73 -1.11 -15.65
N LEU A 568 17.59 -1.30 -14.97
CA LEU A 568 17.09 -0.33 -14.00
C LEU A 568 18.11 -0.08 -12.89
N ARG A 569 18.61 -1.13 -12.25
CA ARG A 569 19.56 -1.04 -11.14
C ARG A 569 20.86 -0.35 -11.53
N GLY A 570 21.36 -0.64 -12.73
CA GLY A 570 22.66 -0.14 -13.19
C GLY A 570 22.63 1.27 -13.80
N HIS A 571 21.47 1.80 -14.18
CA HIS A 571 21.35 3.06 -14.93
C HIS A 571 20.52 4.14 -14.20
N GLY A 572 20.37 4.00 -12.88
CA GLY A 572 19.73 4.98 -12.00
C GLY A 572 18.21 4.86 -11.92
N GLY A 573 17.68 3.68 -12.24
CA GLY A 573 16.27 3.35 -12.17
C GLY A 573 15.82 2.77 -10.82
N THR A 574 16.72 2.58 -9.86
CA THR A 574 16.38 2.19 -8.48
C THR A 574 17.08 3.06 -7.43
N SER A 575 16.50 3.16 -6.24
CA SER A 575 17.07 3.79 -5.06
C SER A 575 16.71 2.92 -3.84
N ILE A 576 17.71 2.49 -3.05
CA ILE A 576 17.49 1.61 -1.89
C ILE A 576 16.65 0.36 -2.29
N GLY A 577 16.84 -0.14 -3.52
CA GLY A 577 16.16 -1.33 -4.03
C GLY A 577 14.70 -1.13 -4.50
N VAL A 578 14.13 0.07 -4.33
CA VAL A 578 12.81 0.43 -4.89
C VAL A 578 13.03 1.11 -6.25
N VAL A 579 12.08 0.99 -7.17
CA VAL A 579 12.10 1.79 -8.42
C VAL A 579 12.18 3.27 -8.06
N ALA A 580 13.10 4.01 -8.66
CA ALA A 580 13.25 5.43 -8.38
C ALA A 580 12.14 6.24 -9.06
N ASN A 581 11.79 7.41 -8.52
CA ASN A 581 11.13 8.42 -9.36
C ASN A 581 12.18 9.03 -10.29
N ILE A 582 12.22 8.53 -11.52
CA ILE A 582 13.28 8.88 -12.47
C ILE A 582 13.01 10.27 -13.08
N ALA A 583 13.68 11.28 -12.52
CA ALA A 583 13.74 12.65 -13.02
C ALA A 583 15.13 12.98 -13.61
N PRO A 584 15.35 14.16 -14.24
CA PRO A 584 16.69 14.60 -14.60
C PRO A 584 17.61 14.56 -13.37
N PRO A 585 18.78 13.91 -13.45
CA PRO A 585 19.65 13.72 -12.29
C PRO A 585 20.24 15.02 -11.78
N GLU A 586 20.18 15.22 -10.46
CA GLU A 586 20.69 16.41 -9.80
C GLU A 586 21.25 16.05 -8.40
N PRO A 587 22.23 16.79 -7.86
CA PRO A 587 22.98 16.38 -6.67
C PRO A 587 22.19 16.51 -5.35
N GLY A 588 21.04 17.19 -5.35
CA GLY A 588 20.24 17.49 -4.17
C GLY A 588 19.09 16.52 -3.89
N SER A 589 18.76 15.61 -4.81
CA SER A 589 17.61 14.71 -4.65
C SER A 589 17.81 13.33 -5.25
N ARG A 590 17.21 12.33 -4.58
CA ARG A 590 17.09 10.96 -5.06
C ARG A 590 15.86 10.36 -4.41
N ASP A 591 14.95 9.88 -5.23
CA ASP A 591 13.60 9.58 -4.78
C ASP A 591 13.22 8.11 -5.04
N LEU A 592 12.27 7.65 -4.25
CA LEU A 592 11.64 6.34 -4.28
C LEU A 592 10.24 6.51 -4.86
N LEU A 593 9.85 5.64 -5.80
CA LEU A 593 8.50 5.59 -6.33
C LEU A 593 7.64 4.68 -5.45
N GLY A 594 6.68 5.24 -4.72
CA GLY A 594 5.82 4.48 -3.80
C GLY A 594 4.61 3.84 -4.47
N PHE A 595 4.07 4.48 -5.51
CA PHE A 595 3.01 3.90 -6.33
C PHE A 595 3.58 3.08 -7.49
N ILE A 596 2.78 2.11 -8.00
CA ILE A 596 3.03 1.19 -9.14
C ILE A 596 4.31 0.32 -9.10
N SER A 597 5.32 0.69 -8.32
CA SER A 597 6.60 -0.01 -8.19
C SER A 597 6.46 -1.42 -7.60
N TYR A 598 5.30 -1.74 -7.01
CA TYR A 598 4.96 -3.11 -6.61
C TYR A 598 4.99 -4.09 -7.80
N GLY A 599 4.80 -3.62 -9.05
CA GLY A 599 4.98 -4.42 -10.26
C GLY A 599 6.41 -4.93 -10.47
N TYR A 600 7.39 -4.09 -10.16
CA TYR A 600 8.82 -4.47 -10.13
C TYR A 600 9.07 -5.52 -9.04
N ALA A 601 8.54 -5.29 -7.82
CA ALA A 601 8.68 -6.24 -6.71
C ALA A 601 8.05 -7.61 -7.03
N GLN A 602 6.89 -7.63 -7.68
CA GLN A 602 6.27 -8.88 -8.14
C GLN A 602 7.21 -9.69 -9.04
N GLN A 603 7.92 -9.02 -9.96
CA GLN A 603 8.85 -9.69 -10.86
C GLN A 603 10.13 -10.17 -10.14
N LEU A 604 10.65 -9.40 -9.17
CA LEU A 604 11.75 -9.87 -8.31
C LEU A 604 11.38 -11.21 -7.64
N LEU A 605 10.19 -11.26 -7.04
CA LEU A 605 9.68 -12.45 -6.40
C LEU A 605 9.52 -13.61 -7.39
N ARG A 606 8.96 -13.35 -8.59
CA ARG A 606 8.76 -14.35 -9.64
C ARG A 606 10.05 -14.97 -10.16
N LEU A 607 11.14 -14.20 -10.20
CA LEU A 607 12.47 -14.60 -10.64
C LEU A 607 13.37 -15.12 -9.51
N ASP A 608 12.83 -15.31 -8.31
CA ASP A 608 13.58 -15.76 -7.13
C ASP A 608 14.74 -14.82 -6.73
N ARG A 609 14.62 -13.51 -7.01
CA ARG A 609 15.51 -12.45 -6.51
C ARG A 609 15.06 -12.01 -5.11
N ILE A 610 15.08 -12.96 -4.17
CA ILE A 610 14.41 -12.83 -2.87
C ILE A 610 15.01 -11.73 -1.99
N GLU A 611 16.33 -11.60 -1.96
CA GLU A 611 17.02 -10.60 -1.15
C GLU A 611 16.66 -9.17 -1.60
N GLU A 612 16.57 -8.94 -2.90
CA GLU A 612 16.14 -7.64 -3.46
C GLU A 612 14.65 -7.36 -3.18
N TYR A 613 13.81 -8.40 -3.23
CA TYR A 613 12.41 -8.27 -2.85
C TYR A 613 12.26 -7.89 -1.37
N LEU A 614 13.04 -8.49 -0.48
CA LEU A 614 13.05 -8.13 0.94
C LEU A 614 13.55 -6.70 1.17
N LEU A 615 14.56 -6.26 0.41
CA LEU A 615 15.05 -4.88 0.47
C LEU A 615 13.93 -3.93 0.07
N PHE A 616 13.22 -4.24 -1.01
CA PHE A 616 12.06 -3.46 -1.46
C PHE A 616 11.01 -3.35 -0.36
N VAL A 617 10.63 -4.46 0.29
CA VAL A 617 9.64 -4.48 1.39
C VAL A 617 10.06 -3.54 2.53
N TYR A 618 11.30 -3.68 3.00
CA TYR A 618 11.81 -2.88 4.13
C TYR A 618 11.94 -1.40 3.76
N ALA A 619 12.45 -1.09 2.57
CA ALA A 619 12.56 0.28 2.08
C ALA A 619 11.16 0.92 1.95
N HIS A 620 10.16 0.18 1.49
CA HIS A 620 8.80 0.70 1.38
C HIS A 620 8.19 1.04 2.75
N ARG A 621 8.46 0.22 3.78
CA ARG A 621 8.02 0.50 5.15
C ARG A 621 8.71 1.73 5.76
N TYR A 622 10.02 1.87 5.57
CA TYR A 622 10.81 2.82 6.35
C TYR A 622 11.22 4.10 5.61
N GLN A 623 11.16 4.09 4.28
CA GLN A 623 11.62 5.18 3.42
C GLN A 623 10.56 5.70 2.44
N VAL A 624 9.47 4.95 2.22
CA VAL A 624 8.29 5.42 1.44
C VAL A 624 7.12 5.80 2.33
N HIS A 625 6.97 5.13 3.48
CA HIS A 625 5.96 5.46 4.47
C HIS A 625 6.55 6.25 5.64
N THR A 626 5.76 7.18 6.19
CA THR A 626 6.09 7.76 7.50
C THR A 626 6.12 6.67 8.57
N ARG A 627 7.06 6.76 9.51
CA ARG A 627 7.21 5.74 10.56
C ARG A 627 6.08 5.82 11.58
N GLY A 628 5.47 4.68 11.89
CA GLY A 628 4.40 4.54 12.86
C GLY A 628 3.04 5.13 12.46
N SER A 629 3.00 6.23 11.71
CA SER A 629 1.76 6.77 11.13
C SER A 629 1.43 6.23 9.73
N TRP A 630 2.42 5.59 9.09
CA TRP A 630 2.30 4.86 7.82
C TRP A 630 1.53 5.59 6.73
N THR A 631 1.68 6.92 6.65
CA THR A 631 1.24 7.70 5.51
C THR A 631 2.20 7.46 4.36
N ALA A 632 1.69 6.88 3.27
CA ALA A 632 2.48 6.51 2.10
C ALA A 632 2.69 7.70 1.17
N GLY A 633 3.93 7.91 0.72
CA GLY A 633 4.24 8.87 -0.33
C GLY A 633 4.09 8.30 -1.74
N GLU A 634 3.48 9.04 -2.66
CA GLU A 634 3.54 8.76 -4.11
C GLU A 634 5.00 8.73 -4.57
N VAL A 635 5.75 9.79 -4.22
CA VAL A 635 7.19 9.93 -4.38
C VAL A 635 7.78 10.32 -3.03
N SER A 636 8.80 9.58 -2.58
CA SER A 636 9.47 9.83 -1.31
C SER A 636 10.96 10.06 -1.52
N GLY A 637 11.45 11.25 -1.18
CA GLY A 637 12.87 11.54 -1.21
C GLY A 637 13.62 10.92 -0.03
N ILE A 638 14.90 10.62 -0.23
CA ILE A 638 15.75 10.07 0.84
C ILE A 638 16.32 11.14 1.78
N THR A 639 15.77 12.35 1.79
CA THR A 639 16.29 13.52 2.54
C THR A 639 15.48 13.88 3.78
N GLY A 640 14.37 13.17 4.04
CA GLY A 640 13.55 13.33 5.25
C GLY A 640 12.42 14.37 5.15
N GLY A 641 12.13 14.90 3.96
CA GLY A 641 10.97 15.74 3.69
C GLY A 641 9.64 15.00 3.81
N MET A 642 8.52 15.74 3.78
CA MET A 642 7.17 15.15 3.77
C MET A 642 6.78 14.77 2.33
N PRO A 643 6.48 13.50 2.03
CA PRO A 643 6.00 13.12 0.72
C PRO A 643 4.52 13.47 0.53
N LEU A 644 4.08 13.61 -0.74
CA LEU A 644 2.66 13.75 -1.09
C LEU A 644 1.96 12.39 -1.00
N PHE A 645 0.80 12.34 -0.37
CA PHE A 645 0.07 11.10 -0.17
C PHE A 645 -0.76 10.70 -1.40
N CYS A 646 -0.74 9.41 -1.74
CA CYS A 646 -1.72 8.81 -2.64
C CYS A 646 -2.11 7.38 -2.25
N ILE A 647 -3.35 6.99 -2.59
CA ILE A 647 -3.89 5.67 -2.30
C ILE A 647 -3.12 4.54 -3.00
N PRO A 648 -2.69 4.67 -4.27
CA PRO A 648 -1.91 3.63 -4.90
C PRO A 648 -0.61 3.27 -4.15
N ALA A 649 0.10 4.26 -3.60
CA ALA A 649 1.28 3.99 -2.77
C ALA A 649 0.93 3.32 -1.43
N GLN A 650 -0.20 3.71 -0.83
CA GLN A 650 -0.69 3.13 0.42
C GLN A 650 -1.03 1.63 0.29
N MET A 651 -1.46 1.19 -0.90
CA MET A 651 -1.85 -0.20 -1.18
C MET A 651 -0.67 -1.15 -1.45
N THR A 652 0.56 -0.63 -1.57
CA THR A 652 1.74 -1.46 -1.91
C THR A 652 2.05 -2.50 -0.82
N ILE A 653 2.10 -2.13 0.46
CA ILE A 653 2.48 -3.05 1.54
C ILE A 653 1.54 -4.25 1.68
N PRO A 654 0.19 -4.08 1.65
CA PRO A 654 -0.72 -5.22 1.59
C PRO A 654 -0.37 -6.23 0.49
N LEU A 655 -0.08 -5.78 -0.72
CA LEU A 655 0.28 -6.67 -1.84
C LEU A 655 1.58 -7.42 -1.56
N LEU A 656 2.62 -6.71 -1.11
CA LEU A 656 3.91 -7.33 -0.82
C LEU A 656 3.81 -8.39 0.29
N LEU A 657 3.22 -8.05 1.43
CA LEU A 657 3.06 -9.01 2.54
C LEU A 657 2.22 -10.21 2.13
N ARG A 658 1.20 -9.99 1.30
CA ARG A 658 0.41 -11.09 0.77
C ARG A 658 1.25 -12.00 -0.11
N TRP A 659 1.98 -11.47 -1.09
CA TRP A 659 2.72 -12.25 -2.08
C TRP A 659 3.89 -13.05 -1.51
N MET A 660 4.58 -12.52 -0.49
CA MET A 660 5.67 -13.24 0.17
C MET A 660 5.19 -14.49 0.91
N LEU A 661 3.97 -14.44 1.46
CA LEU A 661 3.35 -15.52 2.22
C LEU A 661 2.64 -16.51 1.30
N VAL A 662 1.87 -16.00 0.35
CA VAL A 662 1.09 -16.79 -0.61
C VAL A 662 1.12 -16.04 -1.95
N SER A 663 1.48 -16.69 -3.04
CA SER A 663 1.41 -16.09 -4.38
C SER A 663 1.14 -17.16 -5.41
N ASP A 664 0.53 -16.79 -6.53
CA ASP A 664 0.40 -17.67 -7.69
C ASP A 664 1.29 -17.18 -8.84
N ASP A 665 1.64 -18.08 -9.76
CA ASP A 665 2.26 -17.66 -11.01
C ASP A 665 1.23 -17.00 -11.94
N SER A 666 1.74 -16.14 -12.81
CA SER A 666 0.88 -15.42 -13.76
C SER A 666 0.31 -16.34 -14.85
N ALA A 667 0.90 -17.53 -15.06
CA ALA A 667 0.29 -18.58 -15.89
C ALA A 667 -0.94 -19.22 -15.23
N GLY A 668 -1.08 -19.11 -13.91
CA GLY A 668 -2.22 -19.64 -13.19
C GLY A 668 -2.21 -21.14 -12.98
N GLU A 669 -1.02 -21.70 -12.82
CA GLU A 669 -0.77 -23.13 -12.72
C GLU A 669 -0.19 -23.52 -11.35
N GLN A 670 0.57 -22.62 -10.73
CA GLN A 670 1.36 -22.93 -9.55
C GLN A 670 1.03 -21.99 -8.38
N LEU A 671 0.98 -22.57 -7.19
CA LEU A 671 0.84 -21.87 -5.91
C LEU A 671 2.18 -21.91 -5.16
N PHE A 672 2.63 -20.77 -4.67
CA PHE A 672 3.83 -20.60 -3.86
C PHE A 672 3.46 -20.15 -2.46
N LEU A 673 4.05 -20.79 -1.45
CA LEU A 673 3.85 -20.52 -0.03
C LEU A 673 5.18 -20.18 0.62
N ALA A 674 5.19 -19.15 1.47
CA ALA A 674 6.35 -18.65 2.19
C ALA A 674 7.56 -18.30 1.30
N ARG A 675 7.30 -17.90 0.04
CA ARG A 675 8.33 -17.75 -0.99
C ARG A 675 9.46 -16.80 -0.61
N ALA A 676 9.12 -15.70 0.06
CA ALA A 676 10.07 -14.66 0.46
C ALA A 676 9.96 -14.30 1.95
N LEU A 677 9.88 -15.31 2.83
CA LEU A 677 9.96 -15.04 4.27
C LEU A 677 11.38 -14.65 4.69
N PRO A 678 11.59 -13.54 5.42
CA PRO A 678 12.90 -13.23 5.99
C PRO A 678 13.44 -14.38 6.83
N ARG A 679 14.71 -14.74 6.65
CA ARG A 679 15.35 -15.81 7.43
C ARG A 679 15.31 -15.50 8.93
N ALA A 680 15.44 -14.22 9.31
CA ALA A 680 15.36 -13.76 10.69
C ALA A 680 13.98 -14.03 11.32
N TRP A 681 12.90 -13.91 10.55
CA TRP A 681 11.55 -14.16 11.05
C TRP A 681 11.35 -15.62 11.42
N LEU A 682 11.71 -16.55 10.54
CA LEU A 682 11.69 -17.98 10.86
C LEU A 682 12.70 -18.34 11.95
N GLY A 683 13.90 -17.75 11.92
CA GLY A 683 14.97 -17.99 12.89
C GLY A 683 14.64 -17.56 14.33
N SER A 684 13.68 -16.66 14.52
CA SER A 684 13.22 -16.21 15.84
C SER A 684 12.49 -17.30 16.65
N GLY A 685 12.00 -18.36 15.98
CA GLY A 685 11.14 -19.37 16.60
C GLY A 685 9.71 -18.93 16.87
N ALA A 686 9.36 -17.67 16.55
CA ALA A 686 7.99 -17.19 16.55
C ALA A 686 7.18 -17.83 15.40
N THR A 687 5.86 -17.86 15.58
CA THR A 687 4.96 -18.36 14.54
C THR A 687 4.86 -17.36 13.39
N VAL A 688 4.94 -17.86 12.16
CA VAL A 688 4.69 -17.12 10.93
C VAL A 688 3.56 -17.78 10.18
N GLY A 689 2.54 -17.05 9.74
CA GLY A 689 1.41 -17.67 9.07
C GLY A 689 0.40 -16.71 8.48
N ILE A 690 -0.56 -17.28 7.76
CA ILE A 690 -1.71 -16.59 7.18
C ILE A 690 -2.87 -17.57 7.12
N THR A 691 -4.06 -17.11 7.50
CA THR A 691 -5.25 -17.97 7.62
C THR A 691 -6.25 -17.67 6.53
N ALA A 692 -6.75 -18.72 5.85
CA ALA A 692 -7.81 -18.64 4.87
C ALA A 692 -7.56 -17.62 3.72
N ALA A 693 -6.30 -17.47 3.30
CA ALA A 693 -5.91 -16.57 2.22
C ALA A 693 -6.54 -17.03 0.89
N PRO A 694 -7.21 -16.14 0.13
CA PRO A 694 -7.92 -16.53 -1.09
C PRO A 694 -6.96 -16.78 -2.24
N THR A 695 -7.16 -17.85 -2.99
CA THR A 695 -6.42 -18.13 -4.22
C THR A 695 -7.40 -18.47 -5.34
N ARG A 696 -6.93 -18.58 -6.58
CA ARG A 696 -7.77 -19.02 -7.71
C ARG A 696 -8.27 -20.46 -7.57
N TRP A 697 -7.71 -21.22 -6.63
CA TRP A 697 -8.08 -22.60 -6.36
C TRP A 697 -8.90 -22.75 -5.07
N GLY A 698 -9.22 -21.65 -4.39
CA GLY A 698 -9.85 -21.63 -3.08
C GLY A 698 -8.91 -21.16 -1.97
N LYS A 699 -9.23 -21.41 -0.71
CA LYS A 699 -8.55 -20.82 0.44
C LYS A 699 -7.38 -21.67 0.91
N VAL A 700 -6.28 -21.02 1.27
CA VAL A 700 -5.10 -21.68 1.84
C VAL A 700 -4.81 -21.14 3.25
N THR A 701 -4.46 -22.03 4.16
CA THR A 701 -3.94 -21.66 5.48
C THR A 701 -2.51 -22.19 5.60
N LEU A 702 -1.59 -21.34 6.04
CA LEU A 702 -0.18 -21.66 6.24
C LEU A 702 0.22 -21.25 7.65
N THR A 703 0.90 -22.15 8.35
CA THR A 703 1.55 -21.86 9.63
C THR A 703 2.93 -22.48 9.63
N LEU A 704 3.95 -21.71 9.98
CA LEU A 704 5.34 -22.15 10.15
C LEU A 704 5.85 -21.75 11.53
N ARG A 705 6.71 -22.58 12.10
CA ARG A 705 7.46 -22.27 13.31
C ARG A 705 8.79 -23.02 13.30
N THR A 706 9.84 -22.39 13.81
CA THR A 706 11.14 -23.05 13.99
C THR A 706 11.30 -23.50 15.44
N ASP A 707 11.59 -24.79 15.62
CA ASP A 707 12.18 -25.33 16.84
C ASP A 707 13.71 -25.11 16.75
N VAL A 708 14.19 -24.09 17.45
CA VAL A 708 15.58 -23.63 17.38
C VAL A 708 16.54 -24.67 17.97
N ASP A 709 16.14 -25.31 19.06
CA ASP A 709 16.95 -26.33 19.74
C ASP A 709 17.07 -27.60 18.90
N ALA A 710 15.95 -28.04 18.31
CA ALA A 710 15.93 -29.20 17.42
C ALA A 710 16.43 -28.89 15.99
N ARG A 711 16.78 -27.64 15.69
CA ARG A 711 17.14 -27.14 14.36
C ARG A 711 16.17 -27.60 13.28
N ARG A 712 14.87 -27.43 13.56
CA ARG A 712 13.78 -27.95 12.73
C ARG A 712 12.76 -26.86 12.44
N ILE A 713 12.33 -26.74 11.19
CA ILE A 713 11.19 -25.93 10.76
C ILE A 713 9.99 -26.86 10.65
N ASP A 714 8.94 -26.58 11.40
CA ASP A 714 7.65 -27.25 11.33
C ASP A 714 6.66 -26.35 10.56
N ALA A 715 5.97 -26.91 9.57
CA ALA A 715 4.93 -26.22 8.84
C ALA A 715 3.65 -27.06 8.73
N GLN A 716 2.52 -26.37 8.79
CA GLN A 716 1.19 -26.92 8.57
C GLN A 716 0.52 -26.14 7.45
N VAL A 717 0.05 -26.84 6.43
CA VAL A 717 -0.59 -26.25 5.26
C VAL A 717 -1.95 -26.88 5.04
N GLN A 718 -3.02 -26.09 5.11
CA GLN A 718 -4.32 -26.49 4.59
C GLN A 718 -4.36 -26.14 3.11
N LEU A 719 -4.31 -27.16 2.25
CA LEU A 719 -4.32 -26.99 0.80
C LEU A 719 -5.70 -26.49 0.31
N PRO A 720 -5.72 -25.71 -0.79
CA PRO A 720 -6.97 -25.18 -1.35
C PRO A 720 -7.93 -26.28 -1.82
N GLU A 721 -9.21 -25.91 -1.95
CA GLU A 721 -10.31 -26.81 -2.29
C GLU A 721 -10.12 -27.47 -3.68
N GLN A 722 -9.61 -26.71 -4.64
CA GLN A 722 -9.18 -27.22 -5.94
C GLN A 722 -7.66 -27.40 -5.96
N PRO A 723 -7.13 -28.44 -6.62
CA PRO A 723 -5.68 -28.62 -6.69
C PRO A 723 -5.06 -27.69 -7.76
N PRO A 724 -4.03 -26.88 -7.42
CA PRO A 724 -3.13 -26.31 -8.40
C PRO A 724 -2.39 -27.42 -9.17
N LYS A 725 -1.81 -27.11 -10.33
CA LYS A 725 -0.90 -28.08 -10.99
C LYS A 725 0.29 -28.40 -10.08
N ARG A 726 0.74 -27.41 -9.31
CA ARG A 726 1.79 -27.59 -8.32
C ARG A 726 1.68 -26.59 -7.18
N THR A 727 1.85 -27.07 -5.95
CA THR A 727 2.03 -26.22 -4.76
C THR A 727 3.45 -26.35 -4.26
N TRP A 728 4.10 -25.21 -4.01
CA TRP A 728 5.45 -25.10 -3.50
C TRP A 728 5.44 -24.48 -2.11
N LEU A 729 6.08 -25.13 -1.14
CA LEU A 729 6.40 -24.55 0.15
C LEU A 729 7.90 -24.26 0.20
N THR A 730 8.26 -23.00 0.43
CA THR A 730 9.65 -22.57 0.66
C THR A 730 9.94 -22.58 2.16
N LEU A 731 11.09 -23.15 2.53
CA LEU A 731 11.55 -23.33 3.91
C LEU A 731 12.93 -22.69 4.04
N ARG A 732 12.99 -21.39 4.34
CA ARG A 732 14.25 -20.63 4.39
C ARG A 732 14.90 -20.79 5.78
N PRO A 733 15.95 -21.62 5.96
CA PRO A 733 16.59 -21.78 7.26
C PRO A 733 17.35 -20.50 7.66
N PRO A 734 17.73 -20.37 8.95
CA PRO A 734 18.53 -19.24 9.42
C PRO A 734 19.77 -18.98 8.56
N GLN A 735 20.26 -17.74 8.55
CA GLN A 735 21.41 -17.34 7.73
C GLN A 735 22.62 -18.26 7.96
N GLY A 736 23.31 -18.61 6.88
CA GLY A 736 24.47 -19.52 6.91
C GLY A 736 24.14 -21.01 7.11
N ARG A 737 22.86 -21.38 7.27
CA ARG A 737 22.42 -22.78 7.41
C ARG A 737 21.87 -23.33 6.10
N ARG A 738 21.86 -24.65 5.97
CA ARG A 738 21.24 -25.36 4.84
C ARG A 738 20.28 -26.44 5.32
N LEU A 739 19.23 -26.72 4.56
CA LEU A 739 18.37 -27.86 4.83
C LEU A 739 19.12 -29.17 4.57
N GLU A 740 18.97 -30.13 5.47
CA GLU A 740 19.55 -31.47 5.37
C GLU A 740 18.51 -32.50 4.94
N ARG A 741 17.32 -32.45 5.56
CA ARG A 741 16.25 -33.43 5.35
C ARG A 741 14.90 -32.77 5.50
N VAL A 742 13.93 -33.19 4.68
CA VAL A 742 12.52 -32.79 4.80
C VAL A 742 11.60 -34.02 4.79
N LEU A 743 10.60 -34.01 5.66
CA LEU A 743 9.48 -34.95 5.67
C LEU A 743 8.20 -34.22 5.31
N VAL A 744 7.36 -34.86 4.48
CA VAL A 744 5.98 -34.46 4.19
C VAL A 744 5.07 -35.60 4.65
N ASP A 745 4.19 -35.34 5.60
CA ASP A 745 3.34 -36.34 6.27
C ASP A 745 4.14 -37.56 6.75
N GLY A 746 5.32 -37.29 7.35
CA GLY A 746 6.23 -38.30 7.87
C GLY A 746 7.07 -39.03 6.82
N LYS A 747 6.87 -38.78 5.53
CA LYS A 747 7.61 -39.44 4.43
C LYS A 747 8.72 -38.53 3.90
N PRO A 748 9.93 -39.04 3.60
CA PRO A 748 10.98 -38.27 2.97
C PRO A 748 10.53 -37.60 1.68
N ALA A 749 10.84 -36.32 1.51
CA ALA A 749 10.55 -35.57 0.30
C ALA A 749 11.82 -34.94 -0.27
N ARG A 750 11.79 -34.63 -1.58
CA ARG A 750 12.93 -34.07 -2.29
C ARG A 750 12.90 -32.54 -2.24
N LEU A 751 14.00 -31.96 -1.76
CA LEU A 751 14.28 -30.53 -1.85
C LEU A 751 14.57 -30.12 -3.30
N GLN A 752 14.00 -28.99 -3.70
CA GLN A 752 13.98 -28.46 -5.06
C GLN A 752 14.08 -26.93 -5.03
N GLY A 753 13.96 -26.30 -6.19
CA GLY A 753 14.10 -24.86 -6.36
C GLY A 753 15.56 -24.42 -6.49
N PRO A 754 15.81 -23.16 -6.87
CA PRO A 754 17.16 -22.65 -7.13
C PRO A 754 18.07 -22.68 -5.88
N HIS A 755 17.50 -22.57 -4.68
CA HIS A 755 18.25 -22.58 -3.42
C HIS A 755 18.13 -23.91 -2.64
N ALA A 756 17.57 -24.96 -3.25
CA ALA A 756 17.30 -26.25 -2.61
C ALA A 756 16.50 -26.12 -1.28
N ASP A 757 15.58 -25.16 -1.23
CA ASP A 757 14.79 -24.79 -0.05
C ASP A 757 13.28 -25.01 -0.25
N ARG A 758 12.87 -25.63 -1.36
CA ARG A 758 11.46 -25.88 -1.68
C ARG A 758 11.10 -27.34 -1.61
N VAL A 759 9.88 -27.61 -1.19
CA VAL A 759 9.24 -28.92 -1.29
C VAL A 759 7.91 -28.79 -2.02
N ALA A 760 7.58 -29.77 -2.86
CA ALA A 760 6.30 -29.83 -3.54
C ALA A 760 5.26 -30.47 -2.63
N LEU A 761 4.08 -29.86 -2.54
CA LEU A 761 2.92 -30.39 -1.83
C LEU A 761 1.88 -30.87 -2.84
N PHE A 762 1.19 -31.96 -2.51
CA PHE A 762 0.22 -32.61 -3.39
C PHE A 762 -1.12 -32.81 -2.66
N GLY A 763 -2.23 -32.76 -3.40
CA GLY A 763 -3.58 -32.93 -2.88
C GLY A 763 -4.40 -31.64 -2.92
N SER A 764 -5.61 -31.71 -2.36
CA SER A 764 -6.56 -30.59 -2.23
C SER A 764 -7.43 -30.79 -0.99
N ALA A 765 -7.87 -29.71 -0.35
CA ALA A 765 -8.70 -29.72 0.86
C ALA A 765 -8.18 -30.58 2.03
N VAL A 766 -6.88 -30.86 2.06
CA VAL A 766 -6.21 -31.65 3.11
C VAL A 766 -5.20 -30.80 3.86
N VAL A 767 -4.96 -31.17 5.11
CA VAL A 767 -3.89 -30.59 5.92
C VAL A 767 -2.63 -31.42 5.76
N VAL A 768 -1.58 -30.79 5.24
CA VAL A 768 -0.25 -31.38 5.05
C VAL A 768 0.68 -30.89 6.16
N LYS A 769 1.43 -31.81 6.77
CA LYS A 769 2.46 -31.48 7.77
C LYS A 769 3.84 -31.63 7.14
N VAL A 770 4.67 -30.62 7.29
CA VAL A 770 6.04 -30.60 6.78
C VAL A 770 7.00 -30.36 7.93
N GLN A 771 8.09 -31.14 7.97
CA GLN A 771 9.16 -30.98 8.94
C GLN A 771 10.49 -30.97 8.22
N ALA A 772 11.30 -29.94 8.42
CA ALA A 772 12.60 -29.82 7.76
C ALA A 772 13.71 -29.51 8.77
N TRP A 773 14.79 -30.29 8.74
CA TRP A 773 15.95 -30.13 9.59
C TRP A 773 17.06 -29.38 8.85
N TYR A 774 17.82 -28.55 9.57
CA TYR A 774 18.91 -27.77 9.00
C TYR A 774 20.21 -27.93 9.80
N VAL A 775 21.34 -27.71 9.10
CA VAL A 775 22.71 -27.79 9.65
C VAL A 775 23.48 -26.50 9.46
#